data_AF-A0A934DKM6-F1
#
_entry.id   AF-A0A934DKM6-F1
#
_cell.length_a   1.000
_cell.length_b   1.000
_cell.length_c   1.000
_cell.angle_alpha   90.00
_cell.angle_beta   90.00
_cell.angle_gamma   90.00
#
_symmetry.space_group_name_H-M   'P 1'
#
loop_
_entity.id
_entity.type
_entity.pdbx_description
1 polymer ?
#
loop_
_entity_poly.entity_id
_entity_poly.type
_entity_poly.pdbx_seq_one_letter_code
_entity_poly.pdbx_strand_id
1 'polypeptide(L)'
;MNDGAVNIDTGGIPFQKAVEISIPLPAGFNTNTPVFITSPGTLVNGDDTTEQVYEIIDSTKIVGNRITSACEPFPGVWMGGSLVFTSFAEIQPVIISGYAYQDRNDQPGYQAPPDGVAETPTKDAAGNLTYKSDRPIQGAVMRSPDAWNYVSYSNGLGFYGTFGFLIELPPAFAGPDANCKTFRLTAINPQTMYRNTFDGSACAQPYNVRDVNFKLADKDTIPPDRTAPVINMSLQVVAGQPAANRIIAGTTPVGTKLALPLSIIDQGMGSVTLTVNYRETGSGTGSDTPIVLKAPKKPVEHAYLRAEQTTLYRYDYTVQFDPDAALNYYSPNLPGYYIFTIEARDAAGNKSIRTLNLHAVATGTNLGTPIDGPPRVDAIFPEDSTKDIMVTTQIVATFNEPVQNVESNFKLIDTTSGAQVPANVIVGIEGGRMQATLIPKGNLFYARGYKIVLSTGIKDIAVNPSSPNQPPAGDGLFSMEKEFTSSFTTKVPNAYDLNSAQQFTGVRDIDLFTFEDTTGETDTYAYVAAGDKGWRVIDVTDPTAPATIHQVNSSCPSDNSNPDCRYVGREFDFRSVAVHPEKDKDIMAMTDNVIWTDPVTGGGIQYGYVRFYDLSTNPGEPPIIGREKLSEAYSGIPGRLALWGDYAVVNSVVAGVQIVNIKQAIKNQKDGKSSDGSSIAGVLNTDELRNL
;
A
#
# COMPACT_ATOMS: atom_id res chain seq x y z
N MET A 1 -28.42 0.89 23.84
CA MET A 1 -27.48 -0.25 23.74
C MET A 1 -27.17 -0.74 25.15
N ASN A 2 -27.42 -2.02 25.44
CA ASN A 2 -26.95 -2.64 26.69
C ASN A 2 -25.72 -3.47 26.31
N ASP A 3 -24.56 -2.85 26.28
CA ASP A 3 -23.32 -3.50 25.84
C ASP A 3 -22.69 -4.27 26.99
N GLY A 4 -22.55 -5.58 26.81
CA GLY A 4 -21.77 -6.44 27.69
C GLY A 4 -20.38 -6.62 27.11
N ALA A 5 -19.35 -6.09 27.75
CA ALA A 5 -17.97 -6.38 27.41
C ALA A 5 -17.49 -7.58 28.23
N VAL A 6 -16.90 -8.58 27.58
CA VAL A 6 -16.12 -9.61 28.26
C VAL A 6 -14.66 -9.34 27.96
N ASN A 7 -13.90 -9.07 29.02
CA ASN A 7 -12.46 -8.94 28.92
C ASN A 7 -11.86 -10.36 28.89
N ILE A 8 -11.35 -10.76 27.73
CA ILE A 8 -10.59 -12.00 27.57
C ILE A 8 -9.13 -11.60 27.43
N ASP A 9 -8.37 -11.67 28.51
CA ASP A 9 -6.92 -11.44 28.46
C ASP A 9 -6.23 -12.75 28.09
N THR A 10 -5.66 -12.78 26.89
CA THR A 10 -4.85 -13.92 26.41
C THR A 10 -3.36 -13.64 26.50
N GLY A 11 -2.95 -12.46 26.98
CA GLY A 11 -1.57 -11.98 26.90
C GLY A 11 -1.07 -11.81 25.46
N GLY A 12 -1.97 -11.60 24.49
CA GLY A 12 -1.64 -11.54 23.07
C GLY A 12 -1.36 -12.90 22.41
N ILE A 13 -1.55 -14.01 23.13
CA ILE A 13 -1.32 -15.37 22.60
C ILE A 13 -2.56 -15.83 21.82
N PRO A 14 -2.45 -16.17 20.53
CA PRO A 14 -3.58 -16.64 19.75
C PRO A 14 -4.14 -17.96 20.31
N PHE A 15 -5.47 -18.10 20.28
CA PHE A 15 -6.10 -19.38 20.55
C PHE A 15 -5.74 -20.38 19.44
N GLN A 16 -5.28 -21.58 19.79
CA GLN A 16 -4.89 -22.60 18.79
C GLN A 16 -6.08 -23.37 18.21
N LYS A 17 -7.27 -23.21 18.78
CA LYS A 17 -8.53 -23.86 18.40
C LYS A 17 -9.68 -22.89 18.62
N ALA A 18 -10.81 -23.16 17.98
CA ALA A 18 -12.04 -22.41 18.20
C ALA A 18 -12.39 -22.35 19.69
N VAL A 19 -12.83 -21.16 20.14
CA VAL A 19 -13.16 -20.92 21.55
C VAL A 19 -14.68 -20.89 21.70
N GLU A 20 -15.20 -21.77 22.55
CA GLU A 20 -16.60 -21.69 22.97
C GLU A 20 -16.74 -20.68 24.11
N ILE A 21 -17.27 -19.50 23.80
CA ILE A 21 -17.60 -18.50 24.81
C ILE A 21 -19.06 -18.71 25.20
N SER A 22 -19.33 -18.88 26.50
CA SER A 22 -20.68 -19.02 27.03
C SER A 22 -20.89 -18.12 28.25
N ILE A 23 -21.81 -17.17 28.17
CA ILE A 23 -22.10 -16.21 29.25
C ILE A 23 -23.57 -16.26 29.68
N PRO A 24 -23.89 -16.12 30.99
CA PRO A 24 -25.27 -16.03 31.46
C PRO A 24 -26.01 -14.85 30.81
N LEU A 25 -27.26 -15.07 30.42
CA LEU A 25 -28.11 -14.01 29.89
C LEU A 25 -28.46 -13.00 31.00
N PRO A 26 -28.32 -11.68 30.78
CA PRO A 26 -28.75 -10.67 31.74
C PRO A 26 -30.24 -10.78 32.06
N ALA A 27 -30.62 -10.44 33.30
CA ALA A 27 -32.02 -10.47 33.71
C ALA A 27 -32.87 -9.49 32.86
N GLY A 28 -33.96 -9.99 32.26
CA GLY A 28 -34.84 -9.19 31.39
C GLY A 28 -34.40 -9.09 29.93
N PHE A 29 -33.33 -9.78 29.52
CA PHE A 29 -32.87 -9.79 28.14
C PHE A 29 -33.82 -10.58 27.23
N ASN A 30 -34.17 -10.01 26.06
CA ASN A 30 -35.03 -10.66 25.09
C ASN A 30 -34.26 -11.77 24.33
N THR A 31 -34.70 -13.01 24.47
CA THR A 31 -34.04 -14.19 23.86
C THR A 31 -34.12 -14.24 22.34
N ASN A 32 -34.90 -13.35 21.72
CA ASN A 32 -34.98 -13.20 20.27
C ASN A 32 -34.04 -12.12 19.71
N THR A 33 -33.31 -11.39 20.57
CA THR A 33 -32.36 -10.36 20.14
C THR A 33 -31.11 -11.03 19.56
N PRO A 34 -30.72 -10.73 18.30
CA PRO A 34 -29.48 -11.21 17.74
C PRO A 34 -28.28 -10.57 18.45
N VAL A 35 -27.26 -11.37 18.70
CA VAL A 35 -26.03 -10.96 19.36
C VAL A 35 -24.84 -11.38 18.51
N PHE A 36 -23.87 -10.48 18.36
CA PHE A 36 -22.64 -10.72 17.60
C PHE A 36 -21.43 -10.55 18.52
N ILE A 37 -20.35 -11.29 18.24
CA ILE A 37 -19.04 -11.01 18.82
C ILE A 37 -18.30 -10.10 17.86
N THR A 38 -17.85 -8.97 18.38
CA THR A 38 -17.08 -8.00 17.61
C THR A 38 -15.78 -7.62 18.30
N SER A 39 -14.78 -7.25 17.51
CA SER A 39 -13.52 -6.69 18.00
C SER A 39 -13.18 -5.41 17.24
N PRO A 40 -12.55 -4.42 17.89
CA PRO A 40 -11.96 -3.29 17.19
C PRO A 40 -10.93 -3.77 16.16
N GLY A 41 -10.99 -3.21 14.96
CA GLY A 41 -10.06 -3.50 13.88
C GLY A 41 -9.73 -2.24 13.08
N THR A 42 -8.63 -2.29 12.35
CA THR A 42 -8.28 -1.25 11.37
C THR A 42 -8.31 -1.90 10.00
N LEU A 43 -9.18 -1.41 9.12
CA LEU A 43 -9.20 -1.83 7.73
C LEU A 43 -8.36 -0.84 6.91
N VAL A 44 -7.38 -1.37 6.19
CA VAL A 44 -6.60 -0.62 5.21
C VAL A 44 -7.25 -0.83 3.85
N ASN A 45 -7.76 0.24 3.26
CA ASN A 45 -8.33 0.22 1.93
C ASN A 45 -7.22 0.14 0.87
N GLY A 46 -7.57 -0.15 -0.38
CA GLY A 46 -6.59 -0.28 -1.47
C GLY A 46 -5.92 1.02 -1.91
N ASP A 47 -6.36 2.16 -1.37
CA ASP A 47 -5.75 3.48 -1.47
C ASP A 47 -4.91 3.82 -0.22
N ASP A 48 -4.63 2.80 0.61
CA ASP A 48 -3.91 2.87 1.89
C ASP A 48 -4.57 3.74 2.96
N THR A 49 -5.81 4.22 2.74
CA THR A 49 -6.60 4.88 3.78
C THR A 49 -6.99 3.88 4.87
N THR A 50 -6.84 4.29 6.13
CA THR A 50 -7.17 3.44 7.29
C THR A 50 -8.51 3.84 7.89
N GLU A 51 -9.43 2.89 8.01
CA GLU A 51 -10.71 3.07 8.67
C GLU A 51 -10.74 2.30 9.99
N GLN A 52 -11.21 2.95 11.06
CA GLN A 52 -11.51 2.27 12.32
C GLN A 52 -12.86 1.57 12.19
N VAL A 53 -12.84 0.24 12.33
CA VAL A 53 -13.99 -0.61 12.10
C VAL A 53 -14.20 -1.55 13.29
N TYR A 54 -15.41 -2.08 13.40
CA TYR A 54 -15.66 -3.23 14.25
C TYR A 54 -15.76 -4.47 13.37
N GLU A 55 -14.81 -5.39 13.54
CA GLU A 55 -14.79 -6.66 12.85
C GLU A 55 -15.79 -7.61 13.51
N ILE A 56 -16.68 -8.19 12.71
CA ILE A 56 -17.59 -9.25 13.13
C ILE A 56 -16.80 -10.56 13.11
N ILE A 57 -16.52 -11.08 14.29
CA ILE A 57 -15.69 -12.28 14.47
C ILE A 57 -16.54 -13.55 14.38
N ASP A 58 -17.76 -13.52 14.93
CA ASP A 58 -18.69 -14.65 14.87
C ASP A 58 -20.15 -14.23 15.13
N SER A 59 -21.08 -15.04 14.63
CA SER A 59 -22.49 -14.99 14.97
C SER A 59 -22.77 -15.83 16.22
N THR A 60 -23.41 -15.25 17.23
CA THR A 60 -23.72 -15.99 18.47
C THR A 60 -25.12 -16.62 18.42
N LYS A 61 -25.37 -17.59 19.31
CA LYS A 61 -26.68 -18.20 19.56
C LYS A 61 -27.07 -18.04 21.03
N ILE A 62 -28.37 -17.99 21.30
CA ILE A 62 -28.90 -18.10 22.66
C ILE A 62 -29.34 -19.55 22.88
N VAL A 63 -28.72 -20.24 23.83
CA VAL A 63 -29.01 -21.63 24.19
C VAL A 63 -29.41 -21.66 25.67
N GLY A 64 -30.69 -21.94 25.93
CA GLY A 64 -31.26 -21.82 27.27
C GLY A 64 -31.19 -20.38 27.76
N ASN A 65 -30.59 -20.15 28.93
CA ASN A 65 -30.40 -18.81 29.51
C ASN A 65 -28.95 -18.30 29.36
N ARG A 66 -28.29 -18.62 28.23
CA ARG A 66 -26.90 -18.25 27.96
C ARG A 66 -26.68 -17.83 26.50
N ILE A 67 -25.80 -16.87 26.28
CA ILE A 67 -25.26 -16.53 24.95
C ILE A 67 -24.06 -17.45 24.71
N THR A 68 -24.00 -18.11 23.57
CA THR A 68 -22.94 -19.05 23.18
C THR A 68 -22.45 -18.79 21.75
N SER A 69 -21.15 -18.84 21.53
CA SER A 69 -20.53 -18.73 20.20
C SER A 69 -19.33 -19.68 20.10
N ALA A 70 -18.96 -20.04 18.87
CA ALA A 70 -17.76 -20.79 18.57
C ALA A 70 -16.96 -20.00 17.53
N CYS A 71 -16.14 -19.05 18.01
CA CYS A 71 -15.32 -18.25 17.11
C CYS A 71 -14.10 -19.06 16.63
N GLU A 72 -13.73 -18.89 15.36
CA GLU A 72 -12.48 -19.38 14.79
C GLU A 72 -11.27 -18.85 15.58
N PRO A 73 -10.09 -19.50 15.54
CA PRO A 73 -8.84 -18.96 16.09
C PRO A 73 -8.63 -17.50 15.70
N PHE A 74 -8.65 -16.58 16.67
CA PHE A 74 -8.40 -15.15 16.44
C PHE A 74 -7.11 -14.71 17.16
N PRO A 75 -6.45 -13.62 16.70
CA PRO A 75 -5.27 -13.07 17.37
C PRO A 75 -5.60 -12.80 18.84
N GLY A 76 -4.74 -13.27 19.74
CA GLY A 76 -4.97 -13.09 21.16
C GLY A 76 -5.16 -11.62 21.53
N VAL A 77 -6.15 -11.32 22.36
CA VAL A 77 -6.43 -9.98 22.85
C VAL A 77 -5.39 -9.60 23.91
N TRP A 78 -4.73 -8.44 23.72
CA TRP A 78 -3.74 -7.86 24.65
C TRP A 78 -4.40 -7.20 25.85
N MET A 79 -3.68 -7.09 26.97
CA MET A 79 -4.14 -6.49 28.24
C MET A 79 -5.04 -5.26 28.06
N GLY A 80 -6.31 -5.40 28.45
CA GLY A 80 -7.33 -4.33 28.37
C GLY A 80 -8.21 -4.37 27.11
N GLY A 81 -7.93 -5.25 26.15
CA GLY A 81 -8.77 -5.42 24.97
C GLY A 81 -10.10 -6.10 25.30
N SER A 82 -11.18 -5.63 24.66
CA SER A 82 -12.53 -6.12 24.92
C SER A 82 -13.09 -6.80 23.69
N LEU A 83 -13.55 -8.04 23.83
CA LEU A 83 -14.55 -8.56 22.91
C LEU A 83 -15.90 -7.99 23.33
N VAL A 84 -16.54 -7.31 22.41
CA VAL A 84 -17.81 -6.64 22.67
C VAL A 84 -18.92 -7.53 22.14
N PHE A 85 -19.79 -7.96 23.05
CA PHE A 85 -21.06 -8.59 22.66
C PHE A 85 -22.02 -7.46 22.31
N THR A 86 -22.14 -7.22 21.02
CA THR A 86 -22.99 -6.16 20.51
C THR A 86 -24.40 -6.73 20.36
N SER A 87 -25.34 -6.16 21.12
CA SER A 87 -26.75 -6.51 21.05
C SER A 87 -27.56 -5.35 20.51
N PHE A 88 -28.43 -5.65 19.54
CA PHE A 88 -29.27 -4.66 18.90
C PHE A 88 -30.70 -4.79 19.43
N ALA A 89 -30.92 -4.36 20.69
CA ALA A 89 -32.16 -4.59 21.42
C ALA A 89 -33.42 -3.95 20.78
N GLU A 90 -33.24 -2.95 19.92
CA GLU A 90 -34.30 -2.16 19.28
C GLU A 90 -34.28 -2.32 17.74
N ILE A 91 -33.41 -3.17 17.18
CA ILE A 91 -33.21 -3.28 15.73
C ILE A 91 -33.23 -4.74 15.28
N GLN A 92 -33.88 -5.00 14.14
CA GLN A 92 -33.92 -6.33 13.54
C GLN A 92 -32.99 -6.37 12.29
N PRO A 93 -31.79 -6.95 12.38
CA PRO A 93 -30.85 -7.03 11.24
C PRO A 93 -31.31 -8.05 10.19
N VAL A 94 -30.82 -7.88 8.96
CA VAL A 94 -30.84 -8.92 7.91
C VAL A 94 -29.51 -9.67 7.98
N ILE A 95 -29.53 -10.97 8.26
CA ILE A 95 -28.32 -11.81 8.30
C ILE A 95 -28.02 -12.32 6.90
N ILE A 96 -26.81 -12.11 6.41
CA ILE A 96 -26.41 -12.42 5.03
C ILE A 96 -25.16 -13.31 5.05
N SER A 97 -25.13 -14.33 4.21
CA SER A 97 -23.96 -15.22 4.07
C SER A 97 -23.79 -15.72 2.63
N GLY A 98 -22.56 -16.10 2.28
CA GLY A 98 -22.21 -16.62 0.96
C GLY A 98 -20.70 -16.82 0.80
N TYR A 99 -20.23 -16.83 -0.45
CA TYR A 99 -18.83 -17.12 -0.80
C TYR A 99 -18.22 -16.06 -1.73
N ALA A 100 -16.95 -15.71 -1.49
CA ALA A 100 -16.12 -14.92 -2.40
C ALA A 100 -15.13 -15.81 -3.16
N TYR A 101 -15.08 -15.69 -4.49
CA TYR A 101 -14.30 -16.58 -5.33
C TYR A 101 -13.78 -15.94 -6.63
N GLN A 102 -12.75 -16.57 -7.19
CA GLN A 102 -12.27 -16.40 -8.56
C GLN A 102 -12.87 -17.53 -9.42
N ASP A 103 -13.55 -17.15 -10.49
CA ASP A 103 -14.09 -18.10 -11.47
C ASP A 103 -12.92 -18.77 -12.22
N ARG A 104 -12.94 -20.11 -12.31
CA ARG A 104 -11.87 -20.87 -12.99
C ARG A 104 -12.36 -21.92 -13.96
N ASN A 105 -13.61 -22.35 -13.85
CA ASN A 105 -14.18 -23.46 -14.61
C ASN A 105 -15.23 -22.99 -15.63
N ASP A 106 -15.48 -21.67 -15.72
CA ASP A 106 -16.47 -21.05 -16.61
C ASP A 106 -17.92 -21.59 -16.38
N GLN A 107 -18.22 -22.15 -15.20
CA GLN A 107 -19.55 -22.64 -14.84
C GLN A 107 -20.36 -21.58 -14.07
N PRO A 108 -21.70 -21.52 -14.24
CA PRO A 108 -22.52 -20.54 -13.52
C PRO A 108 -22.58 -20.78 -12.01
N GLY A 109 -22.26 -19.74 -11.23
CA GLY A 109 -22.29 -19.77 -9.75
C GLY A 109 -20.99 -20.28 -9.14
N TYR A 110 -20.92 -20.36 -7.81
CA TYR A 110 -19.73 -20.85 -7.11
C TYR A 110 -19.72 -22.38 -7.08
N GLN A 111 -18.69 -23.03 -7.63
CA GLN A 111 -18.45 -24.47 -7.43
C GLN A 111 -17.23 -24.68 -6.54
N ALA A 112 -17.50 -24.96 -5.27
CA ALA A 112 -16.48 -25.17 -4.26
C ALA A 112 -15.51 -26.31 -4.65
N PRO A 113 -14.21 -26.17 -4.37
CA PRO A 113 -13.27 -27.29 -4.45
C PRO A 113 -13.61 -28.34 -3.38
N PRO A 114 -13.34 -29.63 -3.63
CA PRO A 114 -13.46 -30.67 -2.59
C PRO A 114 -12.58 -30.32 -1.39
N ASP A 115 -13.16 -30.39 -0.19
CA ASP A 115 -12.59 -29.98 1.10
C ASP A 115 -11.05 -29.99 1.19
N GLY A 116 -10.45 -28.80 1.08
CA GLY A 116 -9.03 -28.56 1.42
C GLY A 116 -7.99 -29.07 0.42
N VAL A 117 -8.38 -29.53 -0.78
CA VAL A 117 -7.43 -30.00 -1.80
C VAL A 117 -7.31 -28.97 -2.93
N ALA A 118 -6.11 -28.44 -3.13
CA ALA A 118 -5.79 -27.63 -4.31
C ALA A 118 -5.97 -28.49 -5.57
N GLU A 119 -6.86 -28.06 -6.46
CA GLU A 119 -7.11 -28.78 -7.70
C GLU A 119 -5.85 -28.75 -8.58
N THR A 120 -5.42 -29.92 -9.06
CA THR A 120 -4.39 -29.99 -10.11
C THR A 120 -5.08 -29.81 -11.47
N PRO A 121 -4.78 -28.74 -12.22
CA PRO A 121 -5.44 -28.49 -13.50
C PRO A 121 -5.12 -29.56 -14.53
N THR A 122 -6.11 -29.91 -15.34
CA THR A 122 -5.91 -30.76 -16.52
C THR A 122 -5.66 -29.91 -17.75
N LYS A 123 -5.09 -30.48 -18.82
CA LYS A 123 -4.96 -29.78 -20.11
C LYS A 123 -6.06 -30.21 -21.08
N ASP A 124 -6.63 -29.25 -21.81
CA ASP A 124 -7.51 -29.54 -22.94
C ASP A 124 -6.72 -30.06 -24.15
N ALA A 125 -7.44 -30.40 -25.24
CA ALA A 125 -6.83 -30.88 -26.48
C ALA A 125 -5.93 -29.83 -27.18
N ALA A 126 -6.03 -28.55 -26.81
CA ALA A 126 -5.20 -27.45 -27.29
C ALA A 126 -4.01 -27.15 -26.34
N GLY A 127 -3.91 -27.86 -25.21
CA GLY A 127 -2.85 -27.71 -24.22
C GLY A 127 -3.10 -26.65 -23.14
N ASN A 128 -4.29 -26.02 -23.13
CA ASN A 128 -4.66 -25.01 -22.15
C ASN A 128 -5.06 -25.65 -20.82
N LEU A 129 -4.75 -24.99 -19.71
CA LEU A 129 -5.16 -25.45 -18.38
C LEU A 129 -6.68 -25.33 -18.22
N THR A 130 -7.29 -26.35 -17.62
CA THR A 130 -8.71 -26.48 -17.34
C THR A 130 -8.89 -26.85 -15.88
N TYR A 131 -9.90 -26.26 -15.24
CA TYR A 131 -10.24 -26.43 -13.82
C TYR A 131 -11.67 -26.95 -13.70
N LYS A 132 -11.94 -27.76 -12.67
CA LYS A 132 -13.27 -28.30 -12.34
C LYS A 132 -13.98 -27.44 -11.28
N SER A 133 -13.22 -26.77 -10.42
CA SER A 133 -13.75 -25.96 -9.32
C SER A 133 -13.23 -24.52 -9.37
N ASP A 134 -13.99 -23.64 -8.74
CA ASP A 134 -13.59 -22.25 -8.52
C ASP A 134 -12.56 -22.13 -7.40
N ARG A 135 -11.86 -21.00 -7.39
CA ARG A 135 -10.86 -20.72 -6.36
C ARG A 135 -11.45 -19.78 -5.29
N PRO A 136 -11.47 -20.17 -4.00
CA PRO A 136 -11.91 -19.26 -2.95
C PRO A 136 -10.95 -18.07 -2.80
N ILE A 137 -11.51 -16.91 -2.50
CA ILE A 137 -10.74 -15.71 -2.15
C ILE A 137 -10.81 -15.54 -0.64
N GLN A 138 -9.65 -15.71 0.02
CA GLN A 138 -9.49 -15.50 1.45
C GLN A 138 -9.29 -14.01 1.76
N GLY A 139 -9.90 -13.53 2.84
CA GLY A 139 -9.74 -12.15 3.31
C GLY A 139 -10.47 -11.12 2.45
N ALA A 140 -11.46 -11.54 1.64
CA ALA A 140 -12.33 -10.62 0.93
C ALA A 140 -13.13 -9.80 1.95
N VAL A 141 -13.10 -8.48 1.79
CA VAL A 141 -13.78 -7.54 2.70
C VAL A 141 -15.26 -7.48 2.34
N MET A 142 -16.14 -7.63 3.34
CA MET A 142 -17.60 -7.56 3.21
C MET A 142 -18.11 -6.32 3.94
N ARG A 143 -18.73 -5.39 3.21
CA ARG A 143 -19.24 -4.12 3.74
C ARG A 143 -20.71 -3.90 3.37
N SER A 144 -21.52 -3.56 4.36
CA SER A 144 -22.87 -3.04 4.17
C SER A 144 -22.86 -1.53 4.42
N PRO A 145 -23.30 -0.68 3.48
CA PRO A 145 -23.36 0.77 3.68
C PRO A 145 -24.20 1.18 4.91
N ASP A 146 -25.18 0.36 5.28
CA ASP A 146 -26.09 0.62 6.39
C ASP A 146 -25.59 0.09 7.74
N ALA A 147 -24.45 -0.61 7.78
CA ALA A 147 -23.89 -1.20 8.99
C ALA A 147 -22.80 -0.27 9.57
N TRP A 148 -23.19 0.60 10.51
CA TRP A 148 -22.37 1.61 11.23
C TRP A 148 -20.89 1.21 11.50
N ASN A 149 -20.02 1.33 10.50
CA ASN A 149 -18.58 0.95 10.48
C ASN A 149 -18.27 -0.53 10.83
N TYR A 150 -19.18 -1.46 10.58
CA TYR A 150 -18.91 -2.89 10.77
C TYR A 150 -18.41 -3.55 9.49
N VAL A 151 -17.46 -4.48 9.64
CA VAL A 151 -16.91 -5.26 8.52
C VAL A 151 -16.83 -6.75 8.86
N SER A 152 -16.84 -7.58 7.83
CA SER A 152 -16.58 -9.01 7.92
C SER A 152 -15.61 -9.44 6.83
N TYR A 153 -14.92 -10.56 7.02
CA TYR A 153 -13.95 -11.10 6.06
C TYR A 153 -14.32 -12.53 5.66
N SER A 154 -14.04 -12.88 4.41
CA SER A 154 -14.11 -14.29 4.01
C SER A 154 -12.98 -15.12 4.61
N ASN A 155 -13.30 -16.35 5.01
CA ASN A 155 -12.33 -17.30 5.55
C ASN A 155 -11.51 -17.99 4.44
N GLY A 156 -10.67 -18.97 4.80
CA GLY A 156 -9.83 -19.72 3.85
C GLY A 156 -10.61 -20.53 2.79
N LEU A 157 -11.90 -20.77 3.01
CA LEU A 157 -12.81 -21.42 2.04
C LEU A 157 -13.63 -20.40 1.23
N GLY A 158 -13.35 -19.10 1.41
CA GLY A 158 -14.08 -18.00 0.78
C GLY A 158 -15.44 -17.72 1.42
N PHE A 159 -15.85 -18.47 2.45
CA PHE A 159 -17.12 -18.27 3.14
C PHE A 159 -17.10 -17.02 4.01
N TYR A 160 -18.21 -16.27 4.03
CA TYR A 160 -18.40 -15.14 4.92
C TYR A 160 -19.82 -15.11 5.52
N GLY A 161 -19.94 -14.44 6.66
CA GLY A 161 -21.21 -14.08 7.28
C GLY A 161 -21.19 -12.64 7.77
N THR A 162 -22.25 -11.89 7.54
CA THR A 162 -22.38 -10.48 7.93
C THR A 162 -23.84 -10.10 8.18
N PHE A 163 -24.09 -8.85 8.54
CA PHE A 163 -25.44 -8.29 8.62
C PHE A 163 -25.59 -7.04 7.73
N GLY A 164 -26.82 -6.81 7.28
CA GLY A 164 -27.23 -5.64 6.49
C GLY A 164 -28.08 -4.66 7.30
N PHE A 165 -28.95 -3.94 6.58
CA PHE A 165 -29.87 -2.89 7.04
C PHE A 165 -30.43 -3.01 8.47
N LEU A 166 -30.40 -1.87 9.18
CA LEU A 166 -30.71 -1.71 10.61
C LEU A 166 -31.79 -0.62 10.80
N ILE A 167 -33.09 -0.95 10.80
CA ILE A 167 -34.17 0.01 11.15
C ILE A 167 -35.20 -0.59 12.12
N GLU A 168 -35.65 0.25 13.06
CA GLU A 168 -36.84 0.08 13.88
C GLU A 168 -38.03 0.80 13.23
N LEU A 169 -39.13 0.08 12.94
CA LEU A 169 -40.42 0.72 12.66
C LEU A 169 -41.33 0.51 13.86
N PRO A 170 -41.85 1.57 14.50
CA PRO A 170 -42.86 1.43 15.54
C PRO A 170 -44.09 0.68 14.98
N PRO A 171 -44.75 -0.21 15.76
CA PRO A 171 -45.87 -1.03 15.28
C PRO A 171 -47.01 -0.22 14.63
N ALA A 172 -47.15 1.05 15.01
CA ALA A 172 -48.16 1.98 14.50
C ALA A 172 -47.94 2.39 13.02
N PHE A 173 -46.77 2.14 12.45
CA PHE A 173 -46.42 2.46 11.04
C PHE A 173 -46.26 1.21 10.16
N ALA A 174 -46.63 0.02 10.66
CA ALA A 174 -46.55 -1.22 9.91
C ALA A 174 -47.74 -1.36 8.95
N GLY A 175 -47.62 -0.80 7.74
CA GLY A 175 -48.49 -1.14 6.60
C GLY A 175 -48.15 -2.52 5.99
N PRO A 176 -48.96 -3.03 5.05
CA PRO A 176 -48.75 -4.35 4.43
C PRO A 176 -47.38 -4.51 3.70
N ASP A 177 -46.74 -3.40 3.31
CA ASP A 177 -45.41 -3.34 2.69
C ASP A 177 -44.26 -3.02 3.67
N ALA A 178 -44.54 -2.86 4.97
CA ALA A 178 -43.53 -2.59 6.01
C ALA A 178 -42.67 -3.82 6.39
N ASN A 179 -42.85 -4.95 5.70
CA ASN A 179 -42.26 -6.24 6.07
C ASN A 179 -40.98 -6.58 5.27
N CYS A 180 -40.64 -5.82 4.21
CA CYS A 180 -39.45 -6.05 3.40
C CYS A 180 -38.30 -5.13 3.78
N LYS A 181 -37.14 -5.70 4.08
CA LYS A 181 -35.90 -4.98 4.38
C LYS A 181 -34.95 -5.12 3.21
N THR A 182 -34.69 -4.01 2.53
CA THR A 182 -33.65 -3.92 1.51
C THR A 182 -32.28 -3.81 2.15
N PHE A 183 -31.25 -4.36 1.53
CA PHE A 183 -29.88 -4.22 1.98
C PHE A 183 -28.94 -4.17 0.77
N ARG A 184 -27.82 -3.48 0.93
CA ARG A 184 -26.71 -3.44 -0.03
C ARG A 184 -25.48 -4.07 0.61
N LEU A 185 -24.77 -4.91 -0.13
CA LEU A 185 -23.53 -5.55 0.32
C LEU A 185 -22.47 -5.43 -0.75
N THR A 186 -21.29 -4.94 -0.39
CA THR A 186 -20.12 -4.82 -1.26
C THR A 186 -19.03 -5.77 -0.80
N ALA A 187 -18.52 -6.59 -1.71
CA ALA A 187 -17.36 -7.45 -1.51
C ALA A 187 -16.15 -6.91 -2.28
N ILE A 188 -14.95 -6.99 -1.68
CA ILE A 188 -13.72 -6.44 -2.24
C ILE A 188 -12.60 -7.47 -2.25
N ASN A 189 -11.94 -7.65 -3.39
CA ASN A 189 -10.75 -8.49 -3.54
C ASN A 189 -9.54 -7.80 -2.87
N PRO A 190 -8.85 -8.43 -1.90
CA PRO A 190 -7.76 -7.77 -1.18
C PRO A 190 -6.49 -7.57 -2.01
N GLN A 191 -6.35 -8.26 -3.16
CA GLN A 191 -5.16 -8.19 -4.00
C GLN A 191 -5.35 -7.28 -5.21
N THR A 192 -6.51 -7.37 -5.87
CA THR A 192 -6.80 -6.60 -7.09
C THR A 192 -7.65 -5.37 -6.82
N MET A 193 -8.19 -5.25 -5.60
CA MET A 193 -9.15 -4.21 -5.21
C MET A 193 -10.44 -4.20 -6.02
N TYR A 194 -10.67 -5.22 -6.84
CA TYR A 194 -11.91 -5.40 -7.58
C TYR A 194 -13.09 -5.50 -6.62
N ARG A 195 -14.14 -4.72 -6.90
CA ARG A 195 -15.33 -4.60 -6.06
C ARG A 195 -16.54 -5.16 -6.79
N ASN A 196 -17.41 -5.85 -6.07
CA ASN A 196 -18.69 -6.31 -6.58
C ASN A 196 -19.76 -6.04 -5.52
N THR A 197 -20.91 -5.53 -5.95
CA THR A 197 -21.99 -5.08 -5.07
C THR A 197 -23.27 -5.85 -5.36
N PHE A 198 -23.94 -6.29 -4.31
CA PHE A 198 -25.21 -6.99 -4.36
C PHE A 198 -26.28 -6.20 -3.61
N ASP A 199 -27.41 -5.98 -4.27
CA ASP A 199 -28.61 -5.40 -3.67
C ASP A 199 -29.67 -6.49 -3.51
N GLY A 200 -30.20 -6.63 -2.30
CA GLY A 200 -31.17 -7.66 -1.96
C GLY A 200 -32.29 -7.15 -1.08
N SER A 201 -33.30 -8.00 -0.87
CA SER A 201 -34.38 -7.74 0.09
C SER A 201 -34.78 -9.00 0.85
N ALA A 202 -35.21 -8.83 2.10
CA ALA A 202 -35.72 -9.89 2.95
C ALA A 202 -37.09 -9.50 3.51
N CYS A 203 -38.13 -10.27 3.19
CA CYS A 203 -39.53 -9.92 3.46
C CYS A 203 -40.24 -10.76 4.53
N ALA A 204 -39.57 -11.78 5.05
CA ALA A 204 -40.13 -12.70 6.04
C ALA A 204 -39.11 -12.96 7.16
N GLN A 205 -39.60 -13.03 8.40
CA GLN A 205 -38.77 -13.38 9.55
C GLN A 205 -38.51 -14.88 9.65
N PRO A 206 -37.33 -15.31 10.12
CA PRO A 206 -36.14 -14.49 10.39
C PRO A 206 -35.53 -13.97 9.07
N TYR A 207 -35.07 -12.71 9.05
CA TYR A 207 -34.54 -12.06 7.85
C TYR A 207 -33.14 -12.59 7.50
N ASN A 208 -33.08 -13.83 7.03
CA ASN A 208 -31.85 -14.53 6.68
C ASN A 208 -31.77 -14.70 5.17
N VAL A 209 -30.69 -14.19 4.57
CA VAL A 209 -30.37 -14.39 3.15
C VAL A 209 -29.08 -15.20 3.05
N ARG A 210 -29.12 -16.24 2.22
CA ARG A 210 -27.99 -17.15 1.99
C ARG A 210 -27.63 -17.17 0.51
N ASP A 211 -26.47 -17.75 0.22
CA ASP A 211 -25.97 -17.96 -1.14
C ASP A 211 -25.74 -16.65 -1.93
N VAL A 212 -25.44 -15.57 -1.22
CA VAL A 212 -24.99 -14.30 -1.82
C VAL A 212 -23.53 -14.46 -2.20
N ASN A 213 -23.25 -14.96 -3.40
CA ASN A 213 -21.88 -15.27 -3.83
C ASN A 213 -21.28 -14.14 -4.68
N PHE A 214 -20.03 -13.79 -4.41
CA PHE A 214 -19.30 -12.75 -5.11
C PHE A 214 -18.17 -13.35 -5.96
N LYS A 215 -18.32 -13.26 -7.28
CA LYS A 215 -17.21 -13.43 -8.21
C LYS A 215 -16.37 -12.15 -8.18
N LEU A 216 -15.13 -12.26 -7.68
CA LEU A 216 -14.22 -11.12 -7.50
C LEU A 216 -12.94 -11.21 -8.36
N ALA A 217 -12.87 -12.20 -9.24
CA ALA A 217 -11.84 -12.32 -10.27
C ALA A 217 -12.31 -13.29 -11.37
N ASP A 218 -11.88 -13.02 -12.59
CA ASP A 218 -12.01 -13.94 -13.72
C ASP A 218 -10.82 -14.93 -13.73
N LYS A 219 -10.93 -15.99 -14.53
CA LYS A 219 -9.89 -17.03 -14.62
C LYS A 219 -8.52 -16.51 -15.01
N ASP A 220 -8.49 -15.45 -15.82
CA ASP A 220 -7.27 -14.83 -16.36
C ASP A 220 -6.79 -13.66 -15.51
N THR A 221 -7.44 -13.36 -14.39
CA THR A 221 -6.99 -12.30 -13.47
C THR A 221 -5.67 -12.71 -12.81
N ILE A 222 -4.59 -12.03 -13.17
CA ILE A 222 -3.26 -12.15 -12.57
C ILE A 222 -3.10 -11.01 -11.54
N PRO A 223 -2.72 -11.30 -10.28
CA PRO A 223 -2.41 -10.26 -9.31
C PRO A 223 -1.27 -9.35 -9.80
N PRO A 224 -1.31 -8.04 -9.54
CA PRO A 224 -0.25 -7.12 -9.96
C PRO A 224 1.11 -7.48 -9.34
N ASP A 225 2.17 -7.40 -10.14
CA ASP A 225 3.54 -7.61 -9.66
C ASP A 225 4.02 -6.38 -8.89
N ARG A 226 4.18 -6.55 -7.57
CA ARG A 226 4.70 -5.54 -6.65
C ARG A 226 6.08 -5.89 -6.12
N THR A 227 6.78 -6.81 -6.77
CA THR A 227 8.11 -7.26 -6.34
C THR A 227 9.19 -6.60 -7.19
N ALA A 228 10.16 -5.94 -6.55
CA ALA A 228 11.28 -5.33 -7.26
C ALA A 228 12.32 -6.38 -7.69
N PRO A 229 13.07 -6.15 -8.80
CA PRO A 229 14.08 -7.09 -9.27
C PRO A 229 15.14 -7.41 -8.23
N VAL A 230 15.55 -8.67 -8.16
CA VAL A 230 16.63 -9.11 -7.27
C VAL A 230 17.95 -9.16 -8.05
N ILE A 231 18.83 -8.18 -7.81
CA ILE A 231 20.15 -8.08 -8.46
C ILE A 231 21.20 -8.91 -7.71
N ASN A 232 21.77 -9.92 -8.38
CA ASN A 232 22.94 -10.66 -7.92
C ASN A 232 24.15 -10.32 -8.78
N MET A 233 25.19 -9.76 -8.17
CA MET A 233 26.46 -9.39 -8.81
C MET A 233 27.65 -9.67 -7.88
N SER A 234 28.81 -9.98 -8.46
CA SER A 234 30.06 -10.17 -7.71
C SER A 234 31.27 -9.89 -8.61
N LEU A 235 32.39 -9.42 -8.06
CA LEU A 235 33.65 -9.35 -8.80
C LEU A 235 34.44 -10.64 -8.61
N GLN A 236 34.95 -11.19 -9.72
CA GLN A 236 35.78 -12.39 -9.74
C GLN A 236 37.09 -12.13 -10.46
N VAL A 237 38.19 -12.68 -9.95
CA VAL A 237 39.49 -12.61 -10.62
C VAL A 237 39.47 -13.52 -11.85
N VAL A 238 39.83 -12.98 -13.01
CA VAL A 238 39.93 -13.77 -14.25
C VAL A 238 41.00 -14.84 -14.10
N ALA A 239 40.71 -16.08 -14.51
CA ALA A 239 41.61 -17.21 -14.39
C ALA A 239 42.94 -17.02 -15.16
N GLY A 240 44.00 -17.70 -14.72
CA GLY A 240 45.32 -17.70 -15.38
C GLY A 240 46.24 -16.52 -15.02
N GLN A 241 45.86 -15.69 -14.05
CA GLN A 241 46.70 -14.61 -13.53
C GLN A 241 47.69 -15.10 -12.46
N PRO A 242 48.80 -14.36 -12.20
CA PRO A 242 49.71 -14.65 -11.09
C PRO A 242 48.99 -14.64 -9.73
N ALA A 243 49.44 -15.43 -8.77
CA ALA A 243 48.81 -15.56 -7.45
C ALA A 243 48.71 -14.24 -6.64
N ALA A 244 49.53 -13.24 -6.99
CA ALA A 244 49.44 -11.90 -6.41
C ALA A 244 48.15 -11.16 -6.83
N ASN A 245 47.60 -11.47 -8.00
CA ASN A 245 46.36 -10.89 -8.51
C ASN A 245 45.19 -11.62 -7.88
N ARG A 246 44.73 -11.11 -6.74
CA ARG A 246 43.66 -11.68 -5.93
C ARG A 246 42.88 -10.56 -5.24
N ILE A 247 41.62 -10.84 -4.92
CA ILE A 247 40.82 -9.97 -4.05
C ILE A 247 40.87 -10.53 -2.63
N ILE A 248 41.22 -9.68 -1.66
CA ILE A 248 41.12 -9.98 -0.23
C ILE A 248 40.36 -8.84 0.44
N ALA A 249 39.18 -9.15 1.00
CA ALA A 249 38.38 -8.27 1.86
C ALA A 249 38.22 -6.82 1.35
N GLY A 250 38.02 -6.62 0.04
CA GLY A 250 37.98 -5.26 -0.51
C GLY A 250 38.95 -5.04 -1.61
N THR A 251 40.09 -5.70 -1.47
CA THR A 251 41.33 -5.08 -1.87
C THR A 251 42.01 -5.95 -2.89
N THR A 252 42.45 -5.32 -3.98
CA THR A 252 43.18 -5.99 -5.05
C THR A 252 44.37 -5.15 -5.46
N PRO A 253 45.47 -5.74 -5.97
CA PRO A 253 46.50 -4.94 -6.61
C PRO A 253 45.99 -4.33 -7.92
N VAL A 254 46.44 -3.12 -8.23
CA VAL A 254 46.26 -2.50 -9.55
C VAL A 254 46.74 -3.44 -10.66
N GLY A 255 46.02 -3.47 -11.79
CA GLY A 255 46.27 -4.36 -12.92
C GLY A 255 45.66 -5.76 -12.79
N THR A 256 44.95 -6.06 -11.69
CA THR A 256 44.18 -7.31 -11.56
C THR A 256 42.99 -7.29 -12.51
N LYS A 257 42.87 -8.30 -13.36
CA LYS A 257 41.73 -8.44 -14.30
C LYS A 257 40.54 -9.06 -13.58
N LEU A 258 39.38 -8.40 -13.66
CA LEU A 258 38.17 -8.74 -12.94
C LEU A 258 36.99 -8.95 -13.90
N ALA A 259 36.27 -10.05 -13.72
CA ALA A 259 34.97 -10.29 -14.34
C ALA A 259 33.85 -9.88 -13.37
N LEU A 260 32.72 -9.42 -13.90
CA LEU A 260 31.52 -9.09 -13.14
C LEU A 260 30.36 -10.01 -13.58
N PRO A 261 30.27 -11.25 -13.07
CA PRO A 261 29.04 -12.04 -13.18
C PRO A 261 27.86 -11.27 -12.60
N LEU A 262 26.81 -11.10 -13.40
CA LEU A 262 25.59 -10.39 -13.06
C LEU A 262 24.39 -11.24 -13.47
N SER A 263 23.49 -11.52 -12.52
CA SER A 263 22.22 -12.17 -12.76
C SER A 263 21.12 -11.45 -12.00
N ILE A 264 19.99 -11.16 -12.67
CA ILE A 264 18.84 -10.50 -12.04
C ILE A 264 17.67 -11.49 -12.06
N ILE A 265 16.92 -11.60 -10.96
CA ILE A 265 15.75 -12.48 -10.86
C ILE A 265 14.49 -11.62 -10.71
N ASP A 266 13.52 -11.83 -11.59
CA ASP A 266 12.26 -11.08 -11.60
C ASP A 266 11.17 -11.79 -12.44
N GLN A 267 9.91 -11.39 -12.35
CA GLN A 267 8.82 -11.89 -13.22
C GLN A 267 8.95 -11.36 -14.65
N GLY A 268 9.56 -10.19 -14.87
CA GLY A 268 9.79 -9.63 -16.20
C GLY A 268 10.71 -8.42 -16.20
N MET A 269 11.84 -8.45 -16.92
CA MET A 269 12.80 -7.33 -16.91
C MET A 269 12.51 -6.21 -17.92
N GLY A 270 12.75 -4.96 -17.51
CA GLY A 270 12.72 -3.75 -18.35
C GLY A 270 14.13 -3.28 -18.73
N SER A 271 14.75 -2.42 -17.93
CA SER A 271 16.06 -1.79 -18.22
C SER A 271 17.13 -2.10 -17.15
N VAL A 272 18.41 -2.13 -17.56
CA VAL A 272 19.56 -2.32 -16.67
C VAL A 272 20.75 -1.47 -17.09
N THR A 273 21.31 -0.70 -16.15
CA THR A 273 22.45 0.20 -16.37
C THR A 273 23.57 -0.10 -15.37
N LEU A 274 24.82 -0.17 -15.84
CA LEU A 274 26.02 -0.24 -15.00
C LEU A 274 26.78 1.08 -15.06
N THR A 275 27.14 1.62 -13.90
CA THR A 275 28.03 2.79 -13.79
C THR A 275 29.27 2.41 -13.00
N VAL A 276 30.47 2.78 -13.47
CA VAL A 276 31.72 2.62 -12.71
C VAL A 276 32.28 4.00 -12.35
N ASN A 277 32.38 4.29 -11.06
CA ASN A 277 32.94 5.53 -10.51
C ASN A 277 34.30 5.25 -9.87
N TYR A 278 35.32 6.03 -10.24
CA TYR A 278 36.66 5.96 -9.63
C TYR A 278 36.91 7.17 -8.71
N ARG A 279 37.53 6.94 -7.55
CA ARG A 279 37.98 7.97 -6.59
C ARG A 279 39.41 7.73 -6.14
N GLU A 280 40.26 8.74 -6.30
CA GLU A 280 41.65 8.70 -5.84
C GLU A 280 41.76 8.83 -4.31
N THR A 281 42.70 8.10 -3.71
CA THR A 281 42.97 8.15 -2.26
C THR A 281 43.53 9.51 -1.83
N GLY A 282 42.72 10.29 -1.12
CA GLY A 282 43.16 11.52 -0.42
C GLY A 282 42.99 12.84 -1.18
N SER A 283 42.56 12.84 -2.44
CA SER A 283 42.41 14.05 -3.27
C SER A 283 40.95 14.38 -3.67
N GLY A 284 40.01 13.44 -3.54
CA GLY A 284 38.58 13.66 -3.81
C GLY A 284 38.19 13.84 -5.28
N THR A 285 39.14 13.79 -6.22
CA THR A 285 38.89 13.84 -7.67
C THR A 285 38.47 12.48 -8.22
N GLY A 286 37.44 12.44 -9.08
CA GLY A 286 36.86 11.22 -9.63
C GLY A 286 36.34 11.35 -11.07
N SER A 287 36.05 10.22 -11.70
CA SER A 287 35.53 10.10 -13.08
C SER A 287 34.44 9.03 -13.15
N ASP A 288 33.39 9.31 -13.93
CA ASP A 288 32.26 8.41 -14.19
C ASP A 288 32.31 7.86 -15.61
N THR A 289 32.16 6.54 -15.76
CA THR A 289 31.96 5.90 -17.07
C THR A 289 30.69 5.06 -17.06
N PRO A 290 29.58 5.53 -17.64
CA PRO A 290 28.32 4.78 -17.72
C PRO A 290 28.35 3.74 -18.86
N ILE A 291 27.80 2.56 -18.62
CA ILE A 291 27.71 1.43 -19.56
C ILE A 291 26.28 0.87 -19.51
N VAL A 292 25.53 0.99 -20.62
CA VAL A 292 24.18 0.42 -20.74
C VAL A 292 24.25 -1.05 -21.11
N LEU A 293 23.58 -1.93 -20.34
CA LEU A 293 23.59 -3.37 -20.58
C LEU A 293 22.38 -3.79 -21.40
N LYS A 294 22.61 -4.61 -22.44
CA LYS A 294 21.52 -5.17 -23.25
C LYS A 294 20.94 -6.41 -22.57
N ALA A 295 19.61 -6.49 -22.50
CA ALA A 295 18.92 -7.65 -21.95
C ALA A 295 19.29 -8.94 -22.73
N PRO A 296 19.52 -10.08 -22.05
CA PRO A 296 19.84 -11.33 -22.70
C PRO A 296 18.64 -11.84 -23.51
N LYS A 297 18.90 -12.40 -24.70
CA LYS A 297 17.84 -12.82 -25.65
C LYS A 297 16.98 -14.01 -25.17
N LYS A 298 17.35 -14.69 -24.09
CA LYS A 298 16.59 -15.81 -23.48
C LYS A 298 16.84 -15.90 -21.96
N PRO A 299 15.90 -15.48 -21.10
CA PRO A 299 15.99 -15.74 -19.66
C PRO A 299 15.76 -17.23 -19.34
N VAL A 300 16.22 -17.66 -18.16
CA VAL A 300 16.04 -19.03 -17.65
C VAL A 300 14.94 -19.02 -16.61
N GLU A 301 13.97 -19.94 -16.71
CA GLU A 301 12.93 -20.08 -15.69
C GLU A 301 13.56 -20.41 -14.33
N HIS A 302 13.23 -19.62 -13.31
CA HIS A 302 13.77 -19.74 -11.97
C HIS A 302 12.74 -20.44 -11.08
N ALA A 303 12.85 -21.77 -10.94
CA ALA A 303 11.87 -22.57 -10.23
C ALA A 303 11.97 -22.42 -8.69
N TYR A 304 10.86 -22.03 -8.05
CA TYR A 304 10.54 -22.47 -6.69
C TYR A 304 9.53 -23.62 -6.77
N LEU A 305 9.77 -24.66 -5.96
CA LEU A 305 8.89 -25.83 -5.83
C LEU A 305 7.61 -25.46 -5.07
N ARG A 306 6.63 -24.81 -5.72
CA ARG A 306 5.21 -24.78 -5.34
C ARG A 306 4.38 -24.21 -6.49
N ALA A 307 3.28 -24.87 -6.83
CA ALA A 307 2.44 -24.59 -8.00
C ALA A 307 1.60 -23.28 -7.90
N GLU A 308 1.96 -22.36 -7.00
CA GLU A 308 1.07 -21.26 -6.56
C GLU A 308 1.72 -19.86 -6.57
N GLN A 309 2.86 -19.66 -7.24
CA GLN A 309 3.44 -18.31 -7.45
C GLN A 309 3.65 -18.01 -8.94
N THR A 310 3.57 -16.72 -9.29
CA THR A 310 3.95 -16.17 -10.59
C THR A 310 5.36 -16.64 -10.97
N THR A 311 5.55 -17.06 -12.23
CA THR A 311 6.82 -17.61 -12.71
C THR A 311 7.92 -16.55 -12.68
N LEU A 312 8.95 -16.77 -11.87
CA LEU A 312 10.15 -15.93 -11.84
C LEU A 312 11.15 -16.40 -12.92
N TYR A 313 11.89 -15.45 -13.46
CA TYR A 313 12.92 -15.68 -14.46
C TYR A 313 14.25 -15.13 -13.97
N ARG A 314 15.33 -15.86 -14.26
CA ARG A 314 16.71 -15.41 -14.06
C ARG A 314 17.28 -14.90 -15.38
N TYR A 315 17.84 -13.70 -15.34
CA TYR A 315 18.44 -12.97 -16.46
C TYR A 315 19.94 -12.84 -16.20
N ASP A 316 20.76 -13.65 -16.88
CA ASP A 316 22.23 -13.56 -16.79
C ASP A 316 22.77 -12.54 -17.81
N TYR A 317 23.38 -11.47 -17.33
CA TYR A 317 23.92 -10.39 -18.14
C TYR A 317 25.40 -10.60 -18.43
N THR A 318 25.80 -10.36 -19.68
CA THR A 318 27.22 -10.26 -20.05
C THR A 318 27.64 -8.80 -19.99
N VAL A 319 28.55 -8.47 -19.07
CA VAL A 319 29.08 -7.12 -18.91
C VAL A 319 30.29 -6.94 -19.82
N GLN A 320 30.22 -5.99 -20.76
CA GLN A 320 31.36 -5.58 -21.59
C GLN A 320 31.88 -4.23 -21.09
N PHE A 321 33.10 -4.22 -20.56
CA PHE A 321 33.74 -3.01 -20.03
C PHE A 321 34.49 -2.21 -21.10
N ASP A 322 34.95 -2.87 -22.17
CA ASP A 322 35.64 -2.27 -23.31
C ASP A 322 35.02 -2.85 -24.61
N PRO A 323 34.44 -2.01 -25.49
CA PRO A 323 33.83 -2.46 -26.74
C PRO A 323 34.83 -3.08 -27.73
N ASP A 324 36.12 -2.74 -27.64
CA ASP A 324 37.14 -3.07 -28.63
C ASP A 324 38.07 -4.23 -28.19
N ALA A 325 37.91 -4.74 -26.97
CA ALA A 325 38.73 -5.82 -26.42
C ALA A 325 38.16 -7.22 -26.70
N ALA A 326 39.03 -8.18 -27.05
CA ALA A 326 38.66 -9.58 -27.29
C ALA A 326 38.26 -10.36 -26.00
N LEU A 327 38.49 -9.80 -24.82
CA LEU A 327 38.17 -10.38 -23.52
C LEU A 327 37.46 -9.33 -22.63
N ASN A 328 36.29 -9.69 -22.08
CA ASN A 328 35.47 -8.80 -21.24
C ASN A 328 35.94 -8.82 -19.78
N TYR A 329 36.84 -7.92 -19.40
CA TYR A 329 37.22 -7.72 -17.99
C TYR A 329 37.41 -6.25 -17.66
N TYR A 330 37.21 -5.90 -16.40
CA TYR A 330 37.63 -4.62 -15.85
C TYR A 330 39.03 -4.78 -15.23
N SER A 331 39.91 -3.79 -15.42
CA SER A 331 41.24 -3.79 -14.82
C SER A 331 41.49 -2.42 -14.18
N PRO A 332 41.45 -2.32 -12.83
CA PRO A 332 41.85 -1.11 -12.13
C PRO A 332 43.26 -0.70 -12.56
N ASN A 333 43.43 0.54 -13.02
CA ASN A 333 44.68 1.06 -13.57
C ASN A 333 45.39 2.01 -12.61
N LEU A 334 44.71 2.49 -11.56
CA LEU A 334 45.22 3.42 -10.55
C LEU A 334 44.88 2.91 -9.15
N PRO A 335 45.74 3.18 -8.14
CA PRO A 335 45.37 2.94 -6.74
C PRO A 335 44.23 3.87 -6.32
N GLY A 336 43.23 3.35 -5.63
CA GLY A 336 42.06 4.11 -5.22
C GLY A 336 40.80 3.25 -5.10
N TYR A 337 39.64 3.89 -4.93
CA TYR A 337 38.36 3.22 -4.79
C TYR A 337 37.60 3.22 -6.11
N TYR A 338 37.04 2.06 -6.45
CA TYR A 338 36.18 1.85 -7.61
C TYR A 338 34.81 1.40 -7.12
N ILE A 339 33.75 2.00 -7.66
CA ILE A 339 32.36 1.77 -7.27
C ILE A 339 31.58 1.34 -8.51
N PHE A 340 31.02 0.13 -8.49
CA PHE A 340 30.21 -0.44 -9.57
C PHE A 340 28.75 -0.38 -9.14
N THR A 341 27.91 0.39 -9.81
CA THR A 341 26.48 0.52 -9.49
C THR A 341 25.64 -0.07 -10.61
N ILE A 342 24.79 -1.04 -10.29
CA ILE A 342 23.74 -1.57 -11.15
C ILE A 342 22.41 -0.94 -10.74
N GLU A 343 21.73 -0.32 -11.69
CA GLU A 343 20.32 0.04 -11.57
C GLU A 343 19.52 -0.88 -12.49
N ALA A 344 18.47 -1.51 -11.97
CA ALA A 344 17.59 -2.39 -12.70
C ALA A 344 16.12 -2.00 -12.49
N ARG A 345 15.34 -1.99 -13.58
CA ARG A 345 13.88 -1.79 -13.55
C ARG A 345 13.21 -2.97 -14.24
N ASP A 346 12.17 -3.52 -13.61
CA ASP A 346 11.34 -4.55 -14.22
C ASP A 346 10.36 -3.95 -15.26
N ALA A 347 9.54 -4.79 -15.87
CA ALA A 347 8.52 -4.40 -16.84
C ALA A 347 7.29 -3.73 -16.19
N ALA A 348 7.10 -3.92 -14.88
CA ALA A 348 6.04 -3.29 -14.09
C ALA A 348 6.45 -1.90 -13.53
N GLY A 349 7.72 -1.51 -13.70
CA GLY A 349 8.29 -0.25 -13.25
C GLY A 349 9.00 -0.32 -11.89
N ASN A 350 8.98 -1.48 -11.20
CA ASN A 350 9.64 -1.63 -9.91
C ASN A 350 11.17 -1.53 -10.09
N LYS A 351 11.81 -0.75 -9.21
CA LYS A 351 13.23 -0.39 -9.30
C LYS A 351 14.04 -1.06 -8.21
N SER A 352 15.23 -1.56 -8.57
CA SER A 352 16.26 -1.96 -7.62
C SER A 352 17.61 -1.37 -8.01
N ILE A 353 18.43 -1.06 -7.00
CA ILE A 353 19.80 -0.56 -7.18
C ILE A 353 20.72 -1.42 -6.34
N ARG A 354 21.88 -1.77 -6.87
CA ARG A 354 22.92 -2.49 -6.15
C ARG A 354 24.30 -1.94 -6.45
N THR A 355 25.12 -1.78 -5.42
CA THR A 355 26.47 -1.25 -5.54
C THR A 355 27.51 -2.28 -5.11
N LEU A 356 28.69 -2.22 -5.70
CA LEU A 356 29.85 -3.00 -5.33
C LEU A 356 31.08 -2.09 -5.34
N ASN A 357 31.69 -1.84 -4.18
CA ASN A 357 32.97 -1.12 -4.12
C ASN A 357 34.18 -2.07 -4.21
N LEU A 358 35.35 -1.55 -4.60
CA LEU A 358 36.62 -2.25 -4.70
C LEU A 358 37.74 -1.25 -4.39
N HIS A 359 38.71 -1.65 -3.58
CA HIS A 359 39.90 -0.85 -3.29
C HIS A 359 41.11 -1.41 -4.04
N ALA A 360 41.72 -0.62 -4.92
CA ALA A 360 42.92 -0.99 -5.64
C ALA A 360 44.17 -0.42 -4.95
N VAL A 361 45.17 -1.26 -4.69
CA VAL A 361 46.45 -0.85 -4.07
C VAL A 361 47.62 -1.02 -5.02
N ALA A 362 48.71 -0.31 -4.77
CA ALA A 362 49.93 -0.39 -5.59
C ALA A 362 50.47 -1.83 -5.69
N THR A 363 51.03 -2.18 -6.84
CA THR A 363 51.66 -3.47 -7.10
C THR A 363 52.76 -3.78 -6.08
N GLY A 364 52.77 -4.99 -5.53
CA GLY A 364 53.75 -5.42 -4.52
C GLY A 364 53.34 -5.14 -3.07
N THR A 365 52.21 -4.46 -2.83
CA THR A 365 51.63 -4.34 -1.49
C THR A 365 51.29 -5.73 -0.94
N ASN A 366 51.84 -6.08 0.24
CA ASN A 366 51.54 -7.35 0.87
C ASN A 366 50.13 -7.32 1.45
N LEU A 367 49.22 -8.09 0.87
CA LEU A 367 47.83 -8.23 1.33
C LEU A 367 47.68 -9.21 2.52
N GLY A 368 48.79 -9.79 3.03
CA GLY A 368 48.83 -10.79 4.09
C GLY A 368 48.74 -12.25 3.61
N THR A 369 49.09 -13.21 4.49
CA THR A 369 48.61 -14.61 4.42
C THR A 369 47.21 -14.69 5.03
N PRO A 370 46.32 -15.62 4.60
CA PRO A 370 45.01 -15.76 5.21
C PRO A 370 45.17 -16.20 6.67
N ILE A 371 44.78 -15.34 7.61
CA ILE A 371 44.29 -15.70 8.93
C ILE A 371 42.91 -14.98 8.98
N ASP A 372 41.82 -15.47 9.57
CA ASP A 372 41.64 -15.30 11.02
C ASP A 372 40.22 -15.65 11.50
N GLY A 373 40.12 -16.57 12.47
CA GLY A 373 39.02 -16.67 13.44
C GLY A 373 37.58 -16.92 12.91
N PRO A 374 36.58 -16.87 13.80
CA PRO A 374 35.16 -16.91 13.43
C PRO A 374 34.70 -15.63 12.70
N PRO A 375 33.72 -15.72 11.77
CA PRO A 375 33.17 -14.54 11.12
C PRO A 375 32.50 -13.58 12.11
N ARG A 376 32.60 -12.28 11.84
CA ARG A 376 32.01 -11.19 12.64
C ARG A 376 31.38 -10.11 11.76
N VAL A 377 30.48 -9.34 12.36
CA VAL A 377 29.89 -8.14 11.76
C VAL A 377 30.81 -6.95 12.05
N ASP A 378 31.39 -6.37 11.01
CA ASP A 378 32.24 -5.17 11.08
C ASP A 378 31.42 -3.88 11.09
N ALA A 379 30.26 -3.86 10.41
CA ALA A 379 29.37 -2.70 10.35
C ALA A 379 27.90 -3.10 10.14
N ILE A 380 26.97 -2.27 10.62
CA ILE A 380 25.53 -2.44 10.46
C ILE A 380 24.88 -1.09 10.11
N PHE A 381 23.89 -1.11 9.22
CA PHE A 381 23.01 0.02 8.93
C PHE A 381 21.53 -0.43 9.02
N PRO A 382 20.62 0.35 9.64
CA PRO A 382 20.91 1.50 10.48
C PRO A 382 21.88 1.16 11.63
N GLU A 383 22.67 2.14 12.06
CA GLU A 383 23.60 1.95 13.17
C GLU A 383 22.83 1.67 14.47
N ASP A 384 23.50 1.08 15.46
CA ASP A 384 22.85 0.71 16.70
C ASP A 384 22.28 1.90 17.47
N SER A 385 21.05 1.75 17.93
CA SER A 385 20.24 2.75 18.62
C SER A 385 19.90 4.00 17.79
N THR A 386 20.04 3.96 16.46
CA THR A 386 19.66 5.09 15.58
C THR A 386 18.15 5.36 15.65
N LYS A 387 17.75 6.63 15.58
CA LYS A 387 16.35 7.07 15.62
C LYS A 387 15.92 7.71 14.32
N ASP A 388 14.61 7.87 14.17
CA ASP A 388 13.97 8.63 13.08
C ASP A 388 14.33 8.14 11.67
N ILE A 389 14.51 6.82 11.54
CA ILE A 389 14.76 6.19 10.25
C ILE A 389 13.46 6.15 9.41
N MET A 390 13.56 6.41 8.11
CA MET A 390 12.42 6.31 7.21
C MET A 390 11.86 4.88 7.18
N VAL A 391 10.55 4.75 7.06
CA VAL A 391 9.88 3.45 7.05
C VAL A 391 10.22 2.57 5.84
N THR A 392 10.76 3.16 4.78
CA THR A 392 11.25 2.49 3.58
C THR A 392 12.68 1.94 3.73
N THR A 393 13.29 2.07 4.92
CA THR A 393 14.69 1.71 5.14
C THR A 393 14.97 0.22 4.90
N GLN A 394 16.18 -0.06 4.41
CA GLN A 394 16.75 -1.39 4.29
C GLN A 394 17.85 -1.57 5.32
N ILE A 395 18.12 -2.82 5.70
CA ILE A 395 19.11 -3.13 6.74
C ILE A 395 20.32 -3.78 6.08
N VAL A 396 21.52 -3.26 6.31
CA VAL A 396 22.77 -3.73 5.68
C VAL A 396 23.79 -4.15 6.74
N ALA A 397 24.19 -5.42 6.74
CA ALA A 397 25.27 -5.95 7.57
C ALA A 397 26.53 -6.17 6.73
N THR A 398 27.68 -5.68 7.20
CA THR A 398 29.00 -5.90 6.58
C THR A 398 29.82 -6.84 7.45
N PHE A 399 30.43 -7.87 6.85
CA PHE A 399 31.24 -8.86 7.53
C PHE A 399 32.74 -8.63 7.29
N ASN A 400 33.57 -9.05 8.24
CA ASN A 400 35.04 -9.02 8.12
C ASN A 400 35.57 -9.97 7.04
N GLU A 401 34.77 -10.97 6.67
CA GLU A 401 35.14 -12.03 5.73
C GLU A 401 33.91 -12.59 4.98
N PRO A 402 34.11 -13.39 3.92
CA PRO A 402 33.02 -14.04 3.21
C PRO A 402 32.30 -15.12 4.03
N VAL A 403 30.97 -15.06 4.05
CA VAL A 403 30.10 -15.92 4.86
C VAL A 403 29.00 -16.61 4.04
N GLN A 404 28.42 -17.68 4.58
CA GLN A 404 27.28 -18.41 4.03
C GLN A 404 26.15 -18.56 5.07
N ASN A 405 25.00 -19.11 4.64
CA ASN A 405 23.79 -19.32 5.45
C ASN A 405 23.11 -18.05 6.00
N VAL A 406 23.42 -16.87 5.45
CA VAL A 406 22.93 -15.58 5.97
C VAL A 406 21.41 -15.47 5.91
N GLU A 407 20.77 -15.90 4.81
CA GLU A 407 19.32 -15.75 4.61
C GLU A 407 18.48 -16.36 5.74
N SER A 408 18.83 -17.57 6.19
CA SER A 408 18.14 -18.24 7.30
C SER A 408 18.47 -17.67 8.69
N ASN A 409 19.51 -16.84 8.81
CA ASN A 409 20.09 -16.38 10.06
C ASN A 409 20.08 -14.84 10.23
N PHE A 410 19.58 -14.08 9.27
CA PHE A 410 19.49 -12.62 9.33
C PHE A 410 18.02 -12.20 9.39
N LYS A 411 17.63 -11.65 10.53
CA LYS A 411 16.24 -11.33 10.85
C LYS A 411 16.09 -9.90 11.33
N LEU A 412 14.94 -9.33 11.04
CA LEU A 412 14.47 -8.09 11.64
C LEU A 412 13.24 -8.42 12.49
N ILE A 413 13.25 -7.96 13.74
CA ILE A 413 12.20 -8.19 14.72
C ILE A 413 11.61 -6.85 15.09
N ASP A 414 10.31 -6.70 14.97
CA ASP A 414 9.62 -5.54 15.54
C ASP A 414 9.61 -5.69 17.07
N THR A 415 10.20 -4.73 17.77
CA THR A 415 10.34 -4.76 19.24
C THR A 415 9.01 -4.55 19.96
N THR A 416 8.03 -3.94 19.30
CA THR A 416 6.70 -3.72 19.86
C THR A 416 5.85 -4.99 19.80
N SER A 417 5.86 -5.70 18.67
CA SER A 417 5.06 -6.92 18.49
C SER A 417 5.81 -8.22 18.81
N GLY A 418 7.14 -8.18 18.86
CA GLY A 418 8.00 -9.35 18.95
C GLY A 418 8.02 -10.21 17.67
N ALA A 419 7.27 -9.83 16.64
CA ALA A 419 7.15 -10.58 15.40
C ALA A 419 8.36 -10.34 14.49
N GLN A 420 8.72 -11.37 13.73
CA GLN A 420 9.68 -11.23 12.64
C GLN A 420 9.04 -10.48 11.48
N VAL A 421 9.70 -9.41 11.03
CA VAL A 421 9.31 -8.66 9.83
C VAL A 421 9.58 -9.55 8.62
N PRO A 422 8.57 -9.85 7.78
CA PRO A 422 8.79 -10.56 6.53
C PRO A 422 9.73 -9.77 5.63
N ALA A 423 10.83 -10.38 5.22
CA ALA A 423 11.88 -9.74 4.46
C ALA A 423 12.56 -10.72 3.51
N ASN A 424 13.17 -10.18 2.46
CA ASN A 424 14.11 -10.90 1.60
C ASN A 424 15.53 -10.53 2.01
N VAL A 425 16.46 -11.48 1.98
CA VAL A 425 17.87 -11.23 2.29
C VAL A 425 18.69 -11.48 1.04
N ILE A 426 19.46 -10.47 0.63
CA ILE A 426 20.36 -10.53 -0.51
C ILE A 426 21.79 -10.43 0.02
N VAL A 427 22.65 -11.35 -0.40
CA VAL A 427 24.07 -11.32 -0.04
C VAL A 427 24.94 -10.98 -1.23
N GLY A 428 26.07 -10.35 -0.97
CA GLY A 428 27.17 -10.32 -1.93
C GLY A 428 28.32 -9.49 -1.43
N ILE A 429 29.14 -9.04 -2.36
CA ILE A 429 30.38 -8.38 -2.02
C ILE A 429 30.24 -6.91 -2.41
N GLU A 430 30.45 -6.00 -1.47
CA GLU A 430 30.36 -4.55 -1.66
C GLU A 430 31.52 -3.88 -0.91
N GLY A 431 32.37 -3.13 -1.61
CA GLY A 431 33.64 -2.66 -1.03
C GLY A 431 34.64 -3.77 -0.82
N GLY A 432 34.53 -4.83 -1.64
CA GLY A 432 35.12 -6.16 -1.54
C GLY A 432 34.99 -6.83 -0.16
N ARG A 433 34.21 -6.26 0.75
CA ARG A 433 33.74 -6.90 1.98
C ARG A 433 32.41 -7.57 1.69
N MET A 434 32.13 -8.67 2.37
CA MET A 434 30.83 -9.32 2.23
C MET A 434 29.78 -8.48 2.93
N GLN A 435 28.70 -8.15 2.23
CA GLN A 435 27.53 -7.48 2.77
C GLN A 435 26.28 -8.35 2.58
N ALA A 436 25.37 -8.25 3.54
CA ALA A 436 24.03 -8.78 3.46
C ALA A 436 23.04 -7.65 3.65
N THR A 437 22.06 -7.56 2.75
CA THR A 437 20.99 -6.58 2.79
C THR A 437 19.67 -7.30 3.04
N LEU A 438 19.00 -6.94 4.14
CA LEU A 438 17.66 -7.38 4.47
C LEU A 438 16.67 -6.29 4.01
N ILE A 439 15.79 -6.68 3.10
CA ILE A 439 14.77 -5.83 2.47
C ILE A 439 13.39 -6.26 2.99
N PRO A 440 12.74 -5.46 3.84
CA PRO A 440 11.35 -5.72 4.25
C PRO A 440 10.42 -5.86 3.04
N LYS A 441 9.48 -6.80 3.09
CA LYS A 441 8.50 -7.03 2.00
C LYS A 441 7.46 -5.89 1.86
N GLY A 442 7.42 -4.99 2.83
CA GLY A 442 6.62 -3.77 2.83
C GLY A 442 7.24 -2.74 3.76
N ASN A 443 6.73 -1.52 3.74
CA ASN A 443 7.20 -0.46 4.63
C ASN A 443 7.14 -0.89 6.10
N LEU A 444 8.15 -0.46 6.86
CA LEU A 444 8.11 -0.54 8.31
C LEU A 444 6.98 0.36 8.85
N PHE A 445 6.48 0.06 10.04
CA PHE A 445 5.56 0.97 10.71
C PHE A 445 6.30 2.18 11.27
N TYR A 446 5.71 3.36 11.11
CA TYR A 446 6.12 4.59 11.80
C TYR A 446 6.08 4.43 13.33
N ALA A 447 6.88 5.24 14.02
CA ALA A 447 6.97 5.31 15.48
C ALA A 447 7.22 3.94 16.17
N ARG A 448 7.88 2.99 15.50
CA ARG A 448 8.24 1.68 16.08
C ARG A 448 9.75 1.53 16.27
N GLY A 449 10.11 0.63 17.17
CA GLY A 449 11.48 0.14 17.35
C GLY A 449 11.67 -1.21 16.68
N TYR A 450 12.81 -1.41 16.03
CA TYR A 450 13.18 -2.67 15.41
C TYR A 450 14.50 -3.18 15.96
N LYS A 451 14.60 -4.50 16.11
CA LYS A 451 15.80 -5.22 16.52
C LYS A 451 16.30 -6.08 15.36
N ILE A 452 17.53 -5.84 14.97
CA ILE A 452 18.28 -6.62 13.99
C ILE A 452 18.93 -7.82 14.70
N VAL A 453 18.86 -9.00 14.10
CA VAL A 453 19.42 -10.24 14.66
C VAL A 453 20.20 -11.00 13.57
N LEU A 454 21.48 -11.28 13.84
CA LEU A 454 22.31 -12.20 13.06
C LEU A 454 22.77 -13.35 13.95
N SER A 455 22.27 -14.56 13.70
CA SER A 455 22.52 -15.74 14.54
C SER A 455 23.80 -16.51 14.17
N THR A 456 24.27 -17.37 15.08
CA THR A 456 25.51 -18.16 14.95
C THR A 456 25.50 -19.22 13.84
N GLY A 457 24.37 -19.43 13.16
CA GLY A 457 24.29 -20.31 12.00
C GLY A 457 24.98 -19.75 10.74
N ILE A 458 25.38 -18.47 10.76
CA ILE A 458 26.24 -17.86 9.74
C ILE A 458 27.65 -18.44 9.90
N LYS A 459 28.19 -18.98 8.80
CA LYS A 459 29.51 -19.64 8.75
C LYS A 459 30.42 -18.97 7.72
N ASP A 460 31.72 -19.17 7.82
CA ASP A 460 32.65 -18.90 6.72
C ASP A 460 32.30 -19.73 5.46
N ILE A 461 32.76 -19.26 4.30
CA ILE A 461 32.56 -19.97 3.01
C ILE A 461 33.73 -20.87 2.64
N ALA A 462 34.91 -20.68 3.25
CA ALA A 462 36.14 -21.41 2.92
C ALA A 462 36.63 -22.20 4.13
N VAL A 463 37.04 -23.45 3.90
CA VAL A 463 37.61 -24.33 4.93
C VAL A 463 38.91 -23.72 5.44
N ASN A 464 39.02 -23.55 6.76
CA ASN A 464 40.23 -23.00 7.36
C ASN A 464 41.38 -24.00 7.30
N PRO A 465 42.62 -23.56 7.00
CA PRO A 465 43.78 -24.44 7.02
C PRO A 465 43.97 -24.99 8.43
N SER A 466 44.02 -26.33 8.55
CA SER A 466 44.22 -27.01 9.82
C SER A 466 45.53 -26.57 10.49
N SER A 467 45.44 -26.02 11.70
CA SER A 467 46.60 -25.86 12.58
C SER A 467 47.07 -27.24 13.06
N PRO A 468 48.39 -27.52 13.12
CA PRO A 468 48.94 -28.77 13.65
C PRO A 468 48.49 -29.10 15.09
N ASN A 469 47.97 -28.11 15.82
CA ASN A 469 47.58 -28.24 17.22
C ASN A 469 46.05 -28.36 17.45
N GLN A 470 45.24 -28.43 16.38
CA GLN A 470 43.78 -28.53 16.51
C GLN A 470 43.20 -29.36 15.36
N PRO A 471 42.93 -30.66 15.54
CA PRO A 471 42.23 -31.42 14.52
C PRO A 471 40.79 -30.87 14.38
N PRO A 472 40.23 -30.76 13.15
CA PRO A 472 38.90 -30.18 12.97
C PRO A 472 37.84 -31.08 13.63
N ALA A 473 36.93 -30.49 14.40
CA ALA A 473 35.66 -31.13 14.68
C ALA A 473 34.69 -30.76 13.54
N GLY A 474 34.31 -31.73 12.68
CA GLY A 474 33.30 -31.52 11.64
C GLY A 474 33.82 -30.98 10.30
N ASP A 475 33.03 -30.12 9.64
CA ASP A 475 33.17 -29.62 8.25
C ASP A 475 34.32 -28.62 8.03
N GLY A 476 35.04 -28.24 9.10
CA GLY A 476 36.21 -27.34 9.01
C GLY A 476 35.87 -25.86 8.79
N LEU A 477 34.61 -25.49 9.02
CA LEU A 477 34.04 -24.15 8.86
C LEU A 477 33.75 -23.53 10.24
N PHE A 478 34.12 -22.26 10.47
CA PHE A 478 33.75 -21.56 11.70
C PHE A 478 32.39 -20.86 11.58
N SER A 479 31.53 -21.10 12.57
CA SER A 479 30.33 -20.30 12.83
C SER A 479 30.69 -18.98 13.49
N MET A 480 29.85 -17.94 13.34
CA MET A 480 30.00 -16.73 14.15
C MET A 480 30.11 -17.07 15.64
N GLU A 481 31.02 -16.41 16.36
CA GLU A 481 31.32 -16.74 17.76
C GLU A 481 30.12 -16.53 18.69
N LYS A 482 29.27 -15.54 18.38
CA LYS A 482 28.05 -15.21 19.11
C LYS A 482 27.01 -14.54 18.21
N GLU A 483 25.77 -14.52 18.67
CA GLU A 483 24.70 -13.73 18.04
C GLU A 483 25.06 -12.23 18.07
N PHE A 484 24.85 -11.55 16.94
CA PHE A 484 24.93 -10.10 16.85
C PHE A 484 23.52 -9.52 16.88
N THR A 485 23.32 -8.51 17.72
CA THR A 485 22.05 -7.78 17.81
C THR A 485 22.28 -6.28 17.76
N SER A 486 21.38 -5.57 17.08
CA SER A 486 21.34 -4.11 17.05
C SER A 486 19.89 -3.62 17.00
N SER A 487 19.62 -2.34 17.22
CA SER A 487 18.28 -1.76 17.19
C SER A 487 18.22 -0.38 16.56
N PHE A 488 17.06 0.02 16.06
CA PHE A 488 16.78 1.39 15.60
C PHE A 488 15.29 1.72 15.76
N THR A 489 14.92 3.01 15.67
CA THR A 489 13.52 3.45 15.61
C THR A 489 13.20 4.20 14.32
N THR A 490 11.96 4.07 13.84
CA THR A 490 11.48 4.79 12.66
C THR A 490 10.93 6.16 13.01
N LYS A 491 10.83 7.06 12.01
CA LYS A 491 10.24 8.40 12.13
C LYS A 491 8.88 8.39 12.85
N VAL A 492 8.59 9.49 13.54
CA VAL A 492 7.28 9.78 14.13
C VAL A 492 6.59 10.87 13.28
N PRO A 493 5.42 10.60 12.67
CA PRO A 493 4.65 11.60 11.95
C PRO A 493 4.31 12.79 12.86
N ASN A 494 4.49 14.01 12.36
CA ASN A 494 4.04 15.20 13.06
C ASN A 494 2.59 15.46 12.68
N ALA A 495 1.71 15.60 13.67
CA ALA A 495 0.35 16.07 13.41
C ALA A 495 0.43 17.52 12.92
N TYR A 496 0.06 17.78 11.67
CA TYR A 496 -0.10 19.13 11.15
C TYR A 496 -1.47 19.66 11.58
N ASP A 497 -1.50 20.36 12.71
CA ASP A 497 -2.74 20.94 13.22
C ASP A 497 -3.15 22.15 12.39
N LEU A 498 -4.08 21.92 11.45
CA LEU A 498 -4.68 22.96 10.64
C LEU A 498 -5.33 24.06 11.51
N ASN A 499 -5.77 23.77 12.74
CA ASN A 499 -6.42 24.77 13.60
C ASN A 499 -5.43 25.80 14.19
N SER A 500 -4.13 25.50 14.17
CA SER A 500 -3.10 26.36 14.76
C SER A 500 -2.73 27.57 13.90
N ALA A 501 -3.06 27.55 12.60
CA ALA A 501 -2.69 28.59 11.65
C ALA A 501 -3.91 29.37 11.13
N GLN A 502 -3.86 30.71 11.17
CA GLN A 502 -4.95 31.59 10.71
C GLN A 502 -5.39 31.33 9.26
N GLN A 503 -4.53 30.75 8.44
CA GLN A 503 -4.82 30.43 7.04
C GLN A 503 -5.84 29.28 6.85
N PHE A 504 -6.16 28.53 7.91
CA PHE A 504 -7.10 27.41 7.89
C PHE A 504 -8.31 27.62 8.82
N THR A 505 -8.51 28.84 9.34
CA THR A 505 -9.71 29.13 10.12
C THR A 505 -10.93 29.02 9.21
N GLY A 506 -11.81 28.05 9.48
CA GLY A 506 -13.01 27.82 8.67
C GLY A 506 -12.85 26.80 7.55
N VAL A 507 -11.85 25.91 7.61
CA VAL A 507 -11.72 24.74 6.71
C VAL A 507 -13.04 23.98 6.61
N ARG A 508 -13.38 23.60 5.38
CA ARG A 508 -14.61 22.90 5.03
C ARG A 508 -14.36 21.49 4.54
N ASP A 509 -13.29 21.31 3.76
CA ASP A 509 -13.00 20.05 3.11
C ASP A 509 -11.52 19.97 2.70
N ILE A 510 -11.03 18.74 2.49
CA ILE A 510 -9.66 18.44 2.12
C ILE A 510 -9.63 17.19 1.24
N ASP A 511 -8.76 17.18 0.24
CA ASP A 511 -8.48 15.98 -0.54
C ASP A 511 -6.99 15.90 -0.93
N LEU A 512 -6.52 14.71 -1.29
CA LEU A 512 -5.12 14.40 -1.54
C LEU A 512 -4.87 14.02 -3.01
N PHE A 513 -3.70 14.38 -3.51
CA PHE A 513 -3.21 13.94 -4.82
C PHE A 513 -1.75 13.54 -4.71
N THR A 514 -1.45 12.33 -5.17
CA THR A 514 -0.07 11.87 -5.34
C THR A 514 0.28 11.95 -6.82
N PHE A 515 1.16 12.87 -7.15
CA PHE A 515 1.75 13.00 -8.47
C PHE A 515 2.92 12.01 -8.57
N GLU A 516 2.96 11.24 -9.65
CA GLU A 516 4.11 10.41 -9.99
C GLU A 516 4.76 10.99 -11.24
N ASP A 517 6.03 11.37 -11.12
CA ASP A 517 6.75 11.95 -12.23
C ASP A 517 7.21 10.85 -13.22
N THR A 518 7.79 11.27 -14.36
CA THR A 518 8.28 10.33 -15.37
C THR A 518 9.42 9.41 -14.90
N THR A 519 10.01 9.67 -13.73
CA THR A 519 11.09 8.88 -13.13
C THR A 519 10.61 7.83 -12.12
N GLY A 520 9.33 7.91 -11.73
CA GLY A 520 8.67 7.10 -10.71
C GLY A 520 8.83 7.67 -9.30
N GLU A 521 9.26 8.93 -9.15
CA GLU A 521 9.26 9.63 -7.88
C GLU A 521 7.86 10.19 -7.59
N THR A 522 7.42 10.08 -6.35
CA THR A 522 6.07 10.47 -5.94
C THR A 522 6.09 11.68 -5.03
N ASP A 523 5.40 12.75 -5.43
CA ASP A 523 5.11 13.91 -4.61
C ASP A 523 3.65 13.85 -4.16
N THR A 524 3.36 14.17 -2.90
CA THR A 524 1.99 14.15 -2.38
C THR A 524 1.57 15.52 -1.89
N TYR A 525 0.41 15.99 -2.38
CA TYR A 525 -0.15 17.29 -2.06
C TYR A 525 -1.55 17.14 -1.45
N ALA A 526 -1.84 17.96 -0.43
CA ALA A 526 -3.18 18.12 0.11
C ALA A 526 -3.79 19.45 -0.34
N TYR A 527 -4.98 19.37 -0.95
CA TYR A 527 -5.78 20.53 -1.35
C TYR A 527 -6.83 20.82 -0.30
N VAL A 528 -6.82 22.02 0.25
CA VAL A 528 -7.68 22.39 1.38
C VAL A 528 -8.62 23.52 0.99
N ALA A 529 -9.93 23.27 1.04
CA ALA A 529 -10.96 24.31 0.94
C ALA A 529 -11.10 25.02 2.29
N ALA A 530 -10.52 26.23 2.38
CA ALA A 530 -10.39 27.02 3.61
C ALA A 530 -11.47 28.12 3.74
N GLY A 531 -12.66 27.92 3.18
CA GLY A 531 -13.79 28.83 3.38
C GLY A 531 -13.52 30.24 2.85
N ASP A 532 -13.71 31.23 3.72
CA ASP A 532 -13.48 32.65 3.46
C ASP A 532 -11.99 33.02 3.35
N LYS A 533 -11.07 32.10 3.65
CA LYS A 533 -9.63 32.28 3.39
C LYS A 533 -9.19 31.82 2.01
N GLY A 534 -10.12 31.28 1.23
CA GLY A 534 -9.84 30.71 -0.10
C GLY A 534 -9.45 29.24 0.00
N TRP A 535 -8.37 28.83 -0.69
CA TRP A 535 -7.87 27.45 -0.63
C TRP A 535 -6.35 27.35 -0.66
N ARG A 536 -5.81 26.19 -0.26
CA ARG A 536 -4.38 25.95 -0.06
C ARG A 536 -3.92 24.66 -0.71
N VAL A 537 -2.66 24.62 -1.12
CA VAL A 537 -1.91 23.40 -1.46
C VAL A 537 -0.84 23.19 -0.40
N ILE A 538 -0.84 22.01 0.22
CA ILE A 538 0.13 21.62 1.24
C ILE A 538 0.95 20.46 0.67
N ASP A 539 2.27 20.63 0.60
CA ASP A 539 3.18 19.52 0.34
C ASP A 539 3.24 18.63 1.59
N VAL A 540 2.87 17.37 1.42
CA VAL A 540 2.88 16.33 2.47
C VAL A 540 3.72 15.12 2.04
N THR A 541 4.62 15.31 1.07
CA THR A 541 5.54 14.28 0.57
C THR A 541 6.41 13.72 1.69
N ASP A 542 6.92 14.58 2.58
CA ASP A 542 7.41 14.17 3.91
C ASP A 542 6.33 14.44 4.97
N PRO A 543 5.64 13.41 5.49
CA PRO A 543 4.58 13.58 6.49
C PRO A 543 5.11 14.04 7.86
N THR A 544 6.43 14.13 8.04
CA THR A 544 7.04 14.73 9.25
C THR A 544 7.29 16.23 9.14
N ALA A 545 7.24 16.78 7.92
CA ALA A 545 7.51 18.20 7.65
C ALA A 545 6.54 18.81 6.61
N PRO A 546 5.22 18.72 6.82
CA PRO A 546 4.24 19.28 5.88
C PRO A 546 4.31 20.80 5.80
N ALA A 547 4.16 21.36 4.59
CA ALA A 547 4.31 22.79 4.33
C ALA A 547 3.29 23.33 3.30
N THR A 548 2.72 24.51 3.56
CA THR A 548 1.90 25.20 2.56
C THR A 548 2.78 25.78 1.45
N ILE A 549 2.57 25.34 0.21
CA ILE A 549 3.38 25.75 -0.95
C ILE A 549 2.62 26.68 -1.91
N HIS A 550 1.29 26.66 -1.87
CA HIS A 550 0.47 27.54 -2.68
C HIS A 550 -0.82 27.95 -1.96
N GLN A 551 -1.30 29.15 -2.28
CA GLN A 551 -2.52 29.71 -1.70
C GLN A 551 -3.26 30.59 -2.71
N VAL A 552 -4.57 30.43 -2.74
CA VAL A 552 -5.48 31.32 -3.44
C VAL A 552 -6.40 31.94 -2.40
N ASN A 553 -6.44 33.26 -2.31
CA ASN A 553 -7.32 33.98 -1.40
C ASN A 553 -8.68 34.25 -2.06
N SER A 554 -9.74 34.28 -1.26
CA SER A 554 -11.12 34.58 -1.65
C SER A 554 -11.41 36.05 -2.00
N SER A 555 -10.44 36.95 -1.81
CA SER A 555 -10.67 38.39 -1.87
C SER A 555 -10.89 38.87 -3.31
N CYS A 556 -12.01 39.54 -3.56
CA CYS A 556 -12.26 40.24 -4.81
C CYS A 556 -11.37 41.49 -4.90
N PRO A 557 -10.53 41.62 -5.96
CA PRO A 557 -9.75 42.83 -6.16
C PRO A 557 -10.68 44.01 -6.48
N SER A 558 -10.39 45.18 -5.90
CA SER A 558 -11.22 46.39 -6.03
C SER A 558 -11.25 46.99 -7.44
N ASP A 559 -10.42 46.50 -8.34
CA ASP A 559 -10.22 46.98 -9.71
C ASP A 559 -11.11 46.28 -10.75
N ASN A 560 -12.01 45.38 -10.32
CA ASN A 560 -12.87 44.56 -11.20
C ASN A 560 -12.09 43.71 -12.23
N SER A 561 -10.79 43.49 -12.03
CA SER A 561 -9.95 42.65 -12.90
C SER A 561 -10.40 41.19 -12.91
N ASN A 562 -10.98 40.73 -11.79
CA ASN A 562 -11.62 39.43 -11.73
C ASN A 562 -13.06 39.52 -12.30
N PRO A 563 -13.37 38.87 -13.44
CA PRO A 563 -14.70 38.90 -14.04
C PRO A 563 -15.79 38.30 -13.14
N ASP A 564 -15.42 37.46 -12.18
CA ASP A 564 -16.32 36.90 -11.16
C ASP A 564 -16.65 37.91 -10.05
N CYS A 565 -15.91 39.03 -9.99
CA CYS A 565 -15.98 40.05 -8.93
C CYS A 565 -16.48 41.43 -9.39
N ARG A 566 -17.03 41.57 -10.61
CA ARG A 566 -17.48 42.85 -11.23
C ARG A 566 -18.51 43.73 -10.46
N TYR A 567 -18.90 43.38 -9.22
CA TYR A 567 -19.96 44.04 -8.44
C TYR A 567 -19.51 44.14 -6.98
N VAL A 568 -19.69 45.33 -6.39
CA VAL A 568 -19.31 45.67 -5.01
C VAL A 568 -20.23 44.95 -4.03
N GLY A 569 -19.67 44.35 -2.95
CA GLY A 569 -20.43 43.62 -1.93
C GLY A 569 -20.60 42.12 -2.18
N ARG A 570 -19.72 41.50 -2.98
CA ARG A 570 -19.67 40.05 -3.20
C ARG A 570 -18.76 39.35 -2.20
N GLU A 571 -19.26 38.31 -1.55
CA GLU A 571 -18.49 37.39 -0.70
C GLU A 571 -18.33 36.03 -1.41
N PHE A 572 -17.14 35.45 -1.32
CA PHE A 572 -16.78 34.13 -1.88
C PHE A 572 -16.23 33.22 -0.78
N ASP A 573 -16.80 32.03 -0.62
CA ASP A 573 -16.24 30.98 0.23
C ASP A 573 -16.11 29.65 -0.50
N PHE A 574 -14.92 29.04 -0.42
CA PHE A 574 -14.69 27.69 -0.96
C PHE A 574 -15.21 26.65 0.04
N ARG A 575 -15.98 25.67 -0.47
CA ARG A 575 -16.79 24.78 0.37
C ARG A 575 -16.43 23.31 0.34
N SER A 576 -16.06 22.79 -0.82
CA SER A 576 -15.71 21.38 -0.98
C SER A 576 -14.66 21.25 -2.06
N VAL A 577 -13.85 20.22 -1.95
CA VAL A 577 -12.80 19.86 -2.89
C VAL A 577 -12.87 18.35 -3.12
N ALA A 578 -12.65 17.93 -4.35
CA ALA A 578 -12.56 16.54 -4.71
C ALA A 578 -11.51 16.38 -5.82
N VAL A 579 -10.56 15.49 -5.60
CA VAL A 579 -9.63 15.00 -6.62
C VAL A 579 -10.29 13.82 -7.32
N HIS A 580 -10.09 13.72 -8.62
CA HIS A 580 -10.70 12.67 -9.41
C HIS A 580 -10.10 11.31 -9.00
N PRO A 581 -10.93 10.30 -8.67
CA PRO A 581 -10.42 9.02 -8.18
C PRO A 581 -9.72 8.20 -9.26
N GLU A 582 -10.04 8.42 -10.53
CA GLU A 582 -9.32 7.84 -11.67
C GLU A 582 -8.02 8.63 -11.92
N LYS A 583 -6.87 7.98 -11.68
CA LYS A 583 -5.53 8.58 -11.79
C LYS A 583 -5.17 9.09 -13.18
N ASP A 584 -5.82 8.63 -14.25
CA ASP A 584 -5.56 9.08 -15.62
C ASP A 584 -6.22 10.43 -15.95
N LYS A 585 -7.08 10.94 -15.06
CA LYS A 585 -7.78 12.20 -15.27
C LYS A 585 -6.99 13.39 -14.78
N ASP A 586 -6.27 13.25 -13.67
CA ASP A 586 -5.53 14.33 -13.02
C ASP A 586 -6.35 15.62 -12.90
N ILE A 587 -7.61 15.50 -12.48
CA ILE A 587 -8.52 16.64 -12.32
C ILE A 587 -8.84 16.81 -10.85
N MET A 588 -8.77 18.03 -10.36
CA MET A 588 -9.41 18.44 -9.12
C MET A 588 -10.65 19.27 -9.46
N ALA A 589 -11.69 19.14 -8.64
CA ALA A 589 -12.80 20.04 -8.65
C ALA A 589 -12.98 20.70 -7.28
N MET A 590 -13.47 21.94 -7.29
CA MET A 590 -13.79 22.68 -6.07
C MET A 590 -15.11 23.40 -6.24
N THR A 591 -15.89 23.49 -5.17
CA THR A 591 -17.09 24.31 -5.16
C THR A 591 -16.87 25.60 -4.39
N ASP A 592 -17.36 26.69 -4.95
CA ASP A 592 -17.43 27.99 -4.27
C ASP A 592 -18.88 28.48 -4.20
N ASN A 593 -19.17 29.19 -3.11
CA ASN A 593 -20.44 29.86 -2.89
C ASN A 593 -20.26 31.36 -3.05
N VAL A 594 -21.16 31.98 -3.80
CA VAL A 594 -21.15 33.39 -4.15
C VAL A 594 -22.38 34.05 -3.55
N ILE A 595 -22.15 35.06 -2.70
CA ILE A 595 -23.22 35.82 -2.05
C ILE A 595 -23.13 37.27 -2.56
N TRP A 596 -24.27 37.86 -2.93
CA TRP A 596 -24.34 39.26 -3.32
C TRP A 596 -25.66 39.91 -2.91
N THR A 597 -25.61 41.18 -2.53
CA THR A 597 -26.79 42.00 -2.26
C THR A 597 -27.11 42.87 -3.46
N ASP A 598 -28.31 42.73 -4.01
CA ASP A 598 -28.80 43.58 -5.10
C ASP A 598 -28.86 45.05 -4.63
N PRO A 599 -28.11 45.96 -5.25
CA PRO A 599 -28.06 47.37 -4.84
C PRO A 599 -29.34 48.14 -5.16
N VAL A 600 -30.24 47.60 -5.97
CA VAL A 600 -31.53 48.20 -6.36
C VAL A 600 -32.67 47.68 -5.48
N THR A 601 -32.73 46.37 -5.21
CA THR A 601 -33.82 45.77 -4.44
C THR A 601 -33.49 45.54 -2.96
N GLY A 602 -32.21 45.58 -2.59
CA GLY A 602 -31.73 45.19 -1.26
C GLY A 602 -31.87 43.69 -0.96
N GLY A 603 -32.30 42.88 -1.94
CA GLY A 603 -32.44 41.44 -1.81
C GLY A 603 -31.10 40.71 -1.96
N GLY A 604 -30.86 39.70 -1.10
CA GLY A 604 -29.68 38.83 -1.22
C GLY A 604 -29.90 37.76 -2.29
N ILE A 605 -28.98 37.67 -3.26
CA ILE A 605 -28.89 36.59 -4.25
C ILE A 605 -27.69 35.72 -3.90
N GLN A 606 -27.89 34.41 -3.92
CA GLN A 606 -26.85 33.43 -3.60
C GLN A 606 -26.87 32.28 -4.61
N TYR A 607 -25.70 31.92 -5.12
CA TYR A 607 -25.51 30.79 -6.03
C TYR A 607 -24.10 30.20 -5.89
N GLY A 608 -23.86 29.03 -6.48
CA GLY A 608 -22.56 28.35 -6.40
C GLY A 608 -21.97 28.01 -7.76
N TYR A 609 -20.66 27.79 -7.79
CA TYR A 609 -19.96 27.18 -8.90
C TYR A 609 -19.36 25.84 -8.49
N VAL A 610 -19.16 24.96 -9.47
CA VAL A 610 -18.09 23.97 -9.46
C VAL A 610 -17.02 24.39 -10.47
N ARG A 611 -15.76 24.40 -10.04
CA ARG A 611 -14.57 24.71 -10.85
C ARG A 611 -13.74 23.45 -11.01
N PHE A 612 -13.10 23.30 -12.17
CA PHE A 612 -12.23 22.18 -12.51
C PHE A 612 -10.80 22.68 -12.74
N TYR A 613 -9.82 21.94 -12.23
CA TYR A 613 -8.40 22.25 -12.23
C TYR A 613 -7.61 21.07 -12.79
N ASP A 614 -6.54 21.35 -13.52
CA ASP A 614 -5.59 20.35 -14.04
C ASP A 614 -4.46 20.11 -13.03
N LEU A 615 -4.23 18.85 -12.67
CA LEU A 615 -3.17 18.42 -11.77
C LEU A 615 -1.98 17.77 -12.50
N SER A 616 -2.12 17.48 -13.80
CA SER A 616 -1.13 16.70 -14.56
C SER A 616 0.16 17.46 -14.86
N THR A 617 0.09 18.80 -14.85
CA THR A 617 1.19 19.68 -15.27
C THR A 617 1.90 20.35 -14.10
N ASN A 618 1.14 20.88 -13.14
CA ASN A 618 1.68 21.57 -11.96
C ASN A 618 0.73 21.40 -10.76
N PRO A 619 0.78 20.27 -10.05
CA PRO A 619 -0.09 20.03 -8.89
C PRO A 619 0.19 20.99 -7.72
N GLY A 620 1.39 21.59 -7.67
CA GLY A 620 1.70 22.63 -6.70
C GLY A 620 0.95 23.95 -6.91
N GLU A 621 0.57 24.26 -8.15
CA GLU A 621 -0.20 25.45 -8.54
C GLU A 621 -1.11 25.11 -9.74
N PRO A 622 -2.22 24.37 -9.51
CA PRO A 622 -3.00 23.78 -10.59
C PRO A 622 -3.86 24.84 -11.31
N PRO A 623 -3.84 24.91 -12.66
CA PRO A 623 -4.62 25.88 -13.41
C PRO A 623 -6.09 25.49 -13.57
N ILE A 624 -6.99 26.47 -13.63
CA ILE A 624 -8.43 26.25 -13.90
C ILE A 624 -8.64 25.90 -15.37
N ILE A 625 -9.37 24.82 -15.63
CA ILE A 625 -9.67 24.30 -16.97
C ILE A 625 -11.17 24.30 -17.32
N GLY A 626 -12.05 24.45 -16.33
CA GLY A 626 -13.49 24.46 -16.55
C GLY A 626 -14.27 25.02 -15.36
N ARG A 627 -15.52 25.43 -15.60
CA ARG A 627 -16.44 25.85 -14.54
C ARG A 627 -17.90 25.68 -14.95
N GLU A 628 -18.78 25.48 -13.97
CA GLU A 628 -20.23 25.44 -14.16
C GLU A 628 -20.93 26.11 -12.98
N LYS A 629 -21.88 27.00 -13.27
CA LYS A 629 -22.76 27.64 -12.31
C LYS A 629 -23.91 26.70 -12.00
N LEU A 630 -24.14 26.48 -10.71
CA LEU A 630 -25.21 25.65 -10.19
C LEU A 630 -26.53 26.42 -10.21
N SER A 631 -27.66 25.71 -10.36
CA SER A 631 -28.97 26.31 -10.60
C SER A 631 -29.43 27.30 -9.50
N GLU A 632 -29.81 28.52 -9.91
CA GLU A 632 -30.23 29.62 -9.02
C GLU A 632 -31.63 29.46 -8.43
N ALA A 633 -32.55 28.75 -9.10
CA ALA A 633 -33.96 28.65 -8.69
C ALA A 633 -34.21 27.94 -7.34
N TYR A 634 -33.17 27.32 -6.78
CA TYR A 634 -33.21 26.51 -5.56
C TYR A 634 -31.96 26.74 -4.72
N SER A 635 -31.67 28.00 -4.39
CA SER A 635 -30.59 28.45 -3.51
C SER A 635 -29.15 28.24 -4.00
N GLY A 636 -28.84 27.33 -4.92
CA GLY A 636 -27.52 27.18 -5.57
C GLY A 636 -26.31 26.90 -4.65
N ILE A 637 -26.49 26.88 -3.32
CA ILE A 637 -25.43 26.72 -2.32
C ILE A 637 -24.85 25.31 -2.43
N PRO A 638 -23.58 25.15 -2.81
CA PRO A 638 -22.94 23.85 -2.88
C PRO A 638 -22.57 23.34 -1.48
N GLY A 639 -22.67 22.02 -1.30
CA GLY A 639 -22.08 21.29 -0.18
C GLY A 639 -20.93 20.40 -0.63
N ARG A 640 -20.99 19.11 -0.29
CA ARG A 640 -20.08 18.05 -0.72
C ARG A 640 -20.06 17.88 -2.24
N LEU A 641 -18.86 17.68 -2.75
CA LEU A 641 -18.54 17.38 -4.13
C LEU A 641 -17.96 15.97 -4.23
N ALA A 642 -18.33 15.26 -5.30
CA ALA A 642 -17.68 14.02 -5.70
C ALA A 642 -17.47 14.00 -7.21
N LEU A 643 -16.42 13.33 -7.67
CA LEU A 643 -16.13 13.13 -9.08
C LEU A 643 -16.30 11.65 -9.44
N TRP A 644 -16.96 11.38 -10.57
CA TRP A 644 -17.18 10.03 -11.08
C TRP A 644 -17.25 10.03 -12.61
N GLY A 645 -16.30 9.34 -13.24
CA GLY A 645 -16.18 9.26 -14.70
C GLY A 645 -16.02 10.65 -15.33
N ASP A 646 -17.01 11.07 -16.12
CA ASP A 646 -17.02 12.41 -16.74
C ASP A 646 -17.94 13.39 -16.01
N TYR A 647 -18.33 13.09 -14.77
CA TYR A 647 -19.32 13.86 -14.02
C TYR A 647 -18.83 14.34 -12.66
N ALA A 648 -19.22 15.57 -12.31
CA ALA A 648 -19.14 16.10 -10.96
C ALA A 648 -20.53 16.08 -10.34
N VAL A 649 -20.65 15.42 -9.19
CA VAL A 649 -21.88 15.30 -8.44
C VAL A 649 -21.78 16.26 -7.25
N VAL A 650 -22.64 17.26 -7.24
CA VAL A 650 -22.64 18.33 -6.25
C VAL A 650 -23.95 18.29 -5.49
N ASN A 651 -23.92 18.10 -4.17
CA ASN A 651 -25.11 18.32 -3.40
C ASN A 651 -25.36 19.82 -3.21
N SER A 652 -26.62 20.23 -3.16
CA SER A 652 -26.99 21.60 -2.88
C SER A 652 -28.15 21.67 -1.88
N VAL A 653 -28.18 22.77 -1.12
CA VAL A 653 -29.06 22.90 0.06
C VAL A 653 -30.56 22.74 -0.27
N VAL A 654 -31.00 23.12 -1.48
CA VAL A 654 -32.44 23.05 -1.85
C VAL A 654 -32.70 22.20 -3.10
N ALA A 655 -31.75 22.07 -4.03
CA ALA A 655 -31.96 21.26 -5.25
C ALA A 655 -31.66 19.77 -5.07
N GLY A 656 -31.17 19.35 -3.89
CA GLY A 656 -30.76 17.96 -3.64
C GLY A 656 -29.39 17.68 -4.23
N VAL A 657 -29.35 17.05 -5.41
CA VAL A 657 -28.10 16.66 -6.10
C VAL A 657 -28.12 17.17 -7.54
N GLN A 658 -27.05 17.85 -7.96
CA GLN A 658 -26.82 18.30 -9.33
C GLN A 658 -25.65 17.54 -9.94
N ILE A 659 -25.84 17.04 -11.16
CA ILE A 659 -24.84 16.29 -11.91
C ILE A 659 -24.34 17.16 -13.05
N VAL A 660 -23.06 17.51 -13.03
CA VAL A 660 -22.38 18.36 -14.01
C VAL A 660 -21.48 17.50 -14.89
N ASN A 661 -21.59 17.63 -16.21
CA ASN A 661 -20.67 16.99 -17.15
C ASN A 661 -19.35 17.79 -17.23
N ILE A 662 -18.26 17.19 -16.75
CA ILE A 662 -16.93 17.80 -16.65
C ILE A 662 -16.39 18.18 -18.03
N LYS A 663 -16.45 17.25 -18.99
CA LYS A 663 -15.97 17.47 -20.37
C LYS A 663 -16.70 18.62 -21.05
N GLN A 664 -18.02 18.70 -20.84
CA GLN A 664 -18.84 19.76 -21.39
C GLN A 664 -18.51 21.11 -20.75
N ALA A 665 -18.29 21.16 -19.43
CA ALA A 665 -17.88 22.37 -18.71
C ALA A 665 -16.50 22.88 -19.19
N ILE A 666 -15.52 21.98 -19.33
CA ILE A 666 -14.19 22.30 -19.89
C ILE A 666 -14.33 22.81 -21.33
N LYS A 667 -15.14 22.16 -22.15
CA LYS A 667 -15.40 22.57 -23.52
C LYS A 667 -16.07 23.95 -23.59
N ASN A 668 -17.06 24.22 -22.73
CA ASN A 668 -17.74 25.51 -22.68
C ASN A 668 -16.78 26.63 -22.27
N GLN A 669 -15.91 26.39 -21.28
CA GLN A 669 -14.86 27.31 -20.88
C GLN A 669 -13.90 27.61 -22.04
N LYS A 670 -13.45 26.57 -22.76
CA LYS A 670 -12.56 26.71 -23.92
C LYS A 670 -13.22 27.44 -25.10
N ASP A 671 -14.50 27.19 -25.33
CA ASP A 671 -15.29 27.81 -26.40
C ASP A 671 -15.77 29.24 -26.03
N GLY A 672 -15.50 29.72 -24.80
CA GLY A 672 -15.97 31.02 -24.31
C GLY A 672 -17.49 31.13 -24.12
N LYS A 673 -18.17 29.99 -23.91
CA LYS A 673 -19.62 29.92 -23.72
C LYS A 673 -20.02 30.18 -22.27
N SER A 674 -21.29 30.56 -22.07
CA SER A 674 -21.85 30.72 -20.72
C SER A 674 -21.78 29.40 -19.95
N SER A 675 -21.48 29.49 -18.66
CA SER A 675 -21.43 28.37 -17.72
C SER A 675 -22.72 28.25 -16.90
N ASP A 676 -23.85 28.77 -17.37
CA ASP A 676 -25.10 28.87 -16.59
C ASP A 676 -26.06 27.70 -16.89
N GLY A 677 -25.94 26.62 -16.12
CA GLY A 677 -26.71 25.38 -16.29
C GLY A 677 -26.39 24.59 -17.57
N SER A 678 -25.47 25.09 -18.39
CA SER A 678 -25.08 24.58 -19.71
C SER A 678 -24.46 23.19 -19.70
N SER A 679 -23.92 22.78 -18.56
CA SER A 679 -23.25 21.48 -18.39
C SER A 679 -23.97 20.60 -17.36
N ILE A 680 -25.12 21.03 -16.83
CA ILE A 680 -25.93 20.22 -15.92
C ILE A 680 -26.60 19.10 -16.72
N ALA A 681 -26.17 17.87 -16.46
CA ALA A 681 -26.69 16.66 -17.07
C ALA A 681 -27.91 16.08 -16.32
N GLY A 682 -28.13 16.49 -15.06
CA GLY A 682 -29.28 16.07 -14.28
C GLY A 682 -29.41 16.79 -12.94
N VAL A 683 -30.61 16.82 -12.40
CA VAL A 683 -30.94 17.31 -11.05
C VAL A 683 -31.86 16.28 -10.40
N LEU A 684 -31.54 15.87 -9.17
CA LEU A 684 -32.34 14.97 -8.36
C LEU A 684 -32.75 15.74 -7.10
N ASN A 685 -34.03 16.07 -6.99
CA ASN A 685 -34.53 16.76 -5.80
C ASN A 685 -34.67 15.80 -4.61
N THR A 686 -34.87 16.35 -3.41
CA THR A 686 -34.95 15.57 -2.17
C THR A 686 -36.08 14.53 -2.16
N ASP A 687 -37.18 14.78 -2.88
CA ASP A 687 -38.31 13.85 -2.97
C ASP A 687 -38.03 12.73 -3.98
N GLU A 688 -37.34 13.02 -5.08
CA GLU A 688 -36.85 12.03 -6.04
C GLU A 688 -35.81 11.11 -5.41
N LEU A 689 -34.90 11.67 -4.60
CA LEU A 689 -33.91 10.89 -3.83
C LEU A 689 -34.53 10.01 -2.73
N ARG A 690 -35.74 10.32 -2.26
CA ARG A 690 -36.47 9.46 -1.30
C ARG A 690 -37.20 8.30 -1.96
N ASN A 691 -37.48 8.43 -3.26
CA ASN A 691 -38.20 7.43 -4.06
C ASN A 691 -37.26 6.55 -4.89
N LEU A 692 -35.97 6.91 -4.97
CA LEU A 692 -34.85 6.11 -5.46
C LEU A 692 -34.21 5.36 -4.30
#